data_AF-A0A8T0U370-F1
#
_entry.id   AF-A0A8T0U370-F1
#
_cell.length_a   1.000
_cell.length_b   1.000
_cell.length_c   1.000
_cell.angle_alpha   90.00
_cell.angle_beta   90.00
_cell.angle_gamma   90.00
#
_symmetry.space_group_name_H-M   'P 1'
#
loop_
_entity.id
_entity.type
_entity.pdbx_description
1 polymer ?
#
loop_
_entity_poly.entity_id
_entity_poly.type
_entity_poly.pdbx_seq_one_letter_code
_entity_poly.pdbx_strand_id
1 'polypeptide(L)'
;MGYHHLLLLSPPAPQPPRPAPLFPAPRGGVVARAPTAVLASASNAARSPSVAADDATRTRAVLLVGVSVLPLLRLRDAAAAAAAVRAQRSTVDLVTDRTDIQKADGSQHEQPQEELPQSVVKVPHARNPLAGLLNAIAIMASGVFTILLGTSQQEKKDLQSTISSMETKLVENEAAMSMLRENYEKRILDEQAELKKQARKFQDEEALLQDKLASSRRTVASLTEEVQREKELVEQLNLEIDRLKRTIAEAEEDKHMSEGKLNEKMELLDILHDKINLLSQEANGKDEHIRELSSSLSAKEKDYQNLSAIYSQAKENLEQANSQIKQLEKDILTDKDDLKSKASLIDSLNEKVQTLCTEKGEAEEKISVLTSQYMDLKTASEERASLDSELLFEKNDKLSQLEEKLSAALSDSSKDRTRIAELNNELDTTRTMLDNEVVARKSLSDLVHSTEEALRDSTNEVFKLTEDLDEVKRSNQDLMTQISKLTDEASEARQALAKKVEEAESVSATLSDELASVRGVLKRSQEELEVISNQLVSVSEAHSDLNKELLDAYKKLESTTNELVKERKINATLSRELEFLVKQSAIESEARKALQVDLDEATRSLNEVNQSTLSLSNQLETTNSKVSAIKEEKEMLSKALEEQKKSTVQAQENTEDAQNAIRRLGTERESFEMRSKKLEDELATAKGEILRLRRQISTSGPENTEVILETGAAPNSSQPLKEQPVNDRVQNTNSAGAVARSPKRIYRRRKGRPGA
;
A
#
# COMPACT_ATOMS: atom_id res chain seq x y z
N MET A 1 92.64 -40.35 -50.00
CA MET A 1 91.95 -41.02 -51.13
C MET A 1 92.09 -42.51 -50.93
N GLY A 2 90.97 -43.25 -50.78
CA GLY A 2 90.99 -44.67 -50.43
C GLY A 2 89.69 -45.07 -49.74
N TYR A 3 89.04 -46.12 -50.22
CA TYR A 3 87.65 -46.47 -49.97
C TYR A 3 87.38 -47.33 -48.72
N HIS A 4 86.21 -47.09 -48.12
CA HIS A 4 85.20 -48.06 -47.62
C HIS A 4 85.44 -49.11 -46.49
N HIS A 5 84.29 -49.44 -45.88
CA HIS A 5 83.88 -50.68 -45.17
C HIS A 5 84.39 -50.89 -43.72
N LEU A 6 83.50 -51.02 -42.72
CA LEU A 6 82.59 -52.14 -42.32
C LEU A 6 83.39 -53.31 -41.67
N LEU A 7 82.98 -53.96 -40.57
CA LEU A 7 81.68 -54.11 -39.87
C LEU A 7 81.83 -53.98 -38.31
N LEU A 8 81.26 -54.70 -37.31
CA LEU A 8 80.41 -55.91 -37.14
C LEU A 8 79.80 -55.97 -35.69
N LEU A 9 78.95 -56.97 -35.41
CA LEU A 9 78.55 -57.52 -34.06
C LEU A 9 77.63 -56.72 -33.10
N SER A 10 76.29 -56.92 -33.25
CA SER A 10 75.37 -57.73 -32.40
C SER A 10 75.89 -58.48 -31.14
N PRO A 11 75.04 -59.05 -30.22
CA PRO A 11 73.56 -59.09 -30.04
C PRO A 11 73.12 -58.81 -28.55
N PRO A 12 72.06 -59.40 -27.90
CA PRO A 12 70.70 -59.90 -28.25
C PRO A 12 69.54 -59.27 -27.39
N ALA A 13 68.32 -59.83 -27.45
CA ALA A 13 67.16 -59.58 -26.52
C ALA A 13 66.97 -60.77 -25.52
N PRO A 14 65.96 -60.87 -24.58
CA PRO A 14 64.50 -60.83 -24.81
C PRO A 14 63.61 -60.26 -23.64
N GLN A 15 62.39 -60.81 -23.41
CA GLN A 15 61.21 -60.25 -22.69
C GLN A 15 60.82 -61.00 -21.35
N PRO A 16 59.53 -61.13 -20.91
CA PRO A 16 58.77 -60.21 -20.02
C PRO A 16 58.08 -60.87 -18.79
N PRO A 17 57.39 -60.09 -17.92
CA PRO A 17 56.14 -60.60 -17.31
C PRO A 17 55.00 -59.53 -17.11
N ARG A 18 54.03 -59.86 -16.23
CA ARG A 18 52.89 -59.11 -15.64
C ARG A 18 52.75 -59.60 -14.15
N PRO A 19 51.73 -59.32 -13.28
CA PRO A 19 50.50 -58.49 -13.38
C PRO A 19 50.22 -57.58 -12.12
N ALA A 20 48.93 -57.23 -11.90
CA ALA A 20 48.37 -56.29 -10.89
C ALA A 20 48.02 -56.97 -9.51
N PRO A 21 47.22 -56.45 -8.52
CA PRO A 21 46.01 -55.57 -8.65
C PRO A 21 45.63 -54.56 -7.49
N LEU A 22 44.44 -53.93 -7.63
CA LEU A 22 43.52 -53.33 -6.62
C LEU A 22 43.72 -51.88 -6.05
N PHE A 23 42.93 -50.93 -6.58
CA PHE A 23 41.86 -50.07 -5.98
C PHE A 23 41.79 -49.80 -4.43
N PRO A 24 41.13 -48.69 -3.93
CA PRO A 24 40.10 -47.88 -4.61
C PRO A 24 40.16 -46.33 -4.53
N ALA A 25 39.29 -45.75 -5.36
CA ALA A 25 38.85 -44.36 -5.56
C ALA A 25 37.98 -43.77 -4.39
N PRO A 26 37.24 -42.62 -4.51
CA PRO A 26 37.12 -41.63 -5.62
C PRO A 26 36.91 -40.12 -5.23
N ARG A 27 36.78 -39.24 -6.27
CA ARG A 27 36.27 -37.82 -6.26
C ARG A 27 37.19 -36.79 -5.57
N GLY A 28 37.29 -35.51 -5.97
CA GLY A 28 36.72 -34.65 -7.04
C GLY A 28 36.99 -33.16 -6.68
N GLY A 29 36.84 -32.12 -7.50
CA GLY A 29 36.55 -32.01 -8.94
C GLY A 29 36.14 -30.59 -9.40
N VAL A 30 37.02 -29.90 -10.13
CA VAL A 30 36.79 -28.83 -11.17
C VAL A 30 36.24 -27.43 -10.76
N VAL A 31 36.56 -26.40 -11.59
CA VAL A 31 35.96 -25.03 -11.70
C VAL A 31 36.41 -24.01 -10.61
N ALA A 32 36.81 -22.74 -10.88
CA ALA A 32 36.72 -21.85 -12.05
C ALA A 32 37.97 -20.95 -12.28
N ARG A 33 38.01 -20.23 -13.42
CA ARG A 33 38.95 -19.11 -13.72
C ARG A 33 38.24 -18.00 -14.49
N ALA A 34 38.63 -16.74 -14.30
CA ALA A 34 38.16 -15.56 -15.05
C ALA A 34 39.21 -14.41 -14.96
N PRO A 35 39.15 -13.34 -15.77
CA PRO A 35 38.41 -13.10 -17.02
C PRO A 35 39.35 -12.64 -18.18
N THR A 36 38.80 -11.93 -19.19
CA THR A 36 39.45 -11.26 -20.36
C THR A 36 39.83 -12.17 -21.55
N ALA A 37 39.84 -11.73 -22.82
CA ALA A 37 39.73 -10.36 -23.38
C ALA A 37 39.00 -10.24 -24.75
N VAL A 38 38.43 -9.04 -24.96
CA VAL A 38 38.32 -8.18 -26.18
C VAL A 38 38.85 -8.67 -27.56
N LEU A 39 37.98 -8.55 -28.61
CA LEU A 39 38.23 -8.48 -30.09
C LEU A 39 38.99 -9.68 -30.75
N ALA A 40 38.79 -10.05 -32.03
CA ALA A 40 38.50 -9.25 -33.22
C ALA A 40 37.80 -10.01 -34.39
N SER A 41 37.68 -9.33 -35.53
CA SER A 41 37.06 -9.72 -36.82
C SER A 41 37.70 -10.93 -37.54
N ALA A 42 36.92 -11.69 -38.34
CA ALA A 42 37.02 -11.70 -39.83
C ALA A 42 36.40 -12.93 -40.56
N SER A 43 35.37 -12.66 -41.38
CA SER A 43 35.11 -13.20 -42.75
C SER A 43 35.06 -14.71 -43.11
N ASN A 44 34.13 -14.97 -44.05
CA ASN A 44 34.16 -15.96 -45.16
C ASN A 44 33.61 -17.41 -45.02
N ALA A 45 32.42 -17.55 -45.63
CA ALA A 45 32.17 -18.44 -46.78
C ALA A 45 31.98 -19.96 -46.59
N ALA A 46 30.70 -20.34 -46.57
CA ALA A 46 30.07 -21.31 -47.49
C ALA A 46 30.75 -22.67 -47.77
N ARG A 47 30.09 -23.75 -47.30
CA ARG A 47 29.44 -24.73 -48.21
C ARG A 47 28.53 -25.73 -47.48
N SER A 48 27.29 -25.84 -47.95
CA SER A 48 26.51 -27.10 -47.96
C SER A 48 27.14 -28.06 -48.99
N PRO A 49 26.88 -29.40 -49.03
CA PRO A 49 25.49 -29.92 -49.08
C PRO A 49 25.18 -31.38 -48.59
N SER A 50 23.89 -31.62 -48.33
CA SER A 50 23.08 -32.81 -48.76
C SER A 50 23.37 -34.26 -48.30
N VAL A 51 22.31 -35.09 -48.47
CA VAL A 51 22.23 -36.57 -48.34
C VAL A 51 22.26 -37.09 -46.88
N ALA A 52 21.24 -37.69 -46.24
CA ALA A 52 19.92 -38.29 -46.57
C ALA A 52 19.87 -39.84 -46.63
N ALA A 53 18.66 -40.37 -46.33
CA ALA A 53 18.17 -41.76 -46.37
C ALA A 53 18.40 -42.67 -45.13
N ASP A 54 17.29 -43.32 -44.72
CA ASP A 54 17.09 -44.68 -44.18
C ASP A 54 17.77 -45.12 -42.85
N ASP A 55 17.20 -46.01 -42.01
CA ASP A 55 15.95 -46.81 -42.07
C ASP A 55 15.36 -47.11 -40.65
N ALA A 56 14.19 -47.77 -40.63
CA ALA A 56 13.83 -48.89 -39.75
C ALA A 56 13.31 -48.70 -38.30
N THR A 57 11.98 -48.56 -38.23
CA THR A 57 11.04 -49.39 -37.42
C THR A 57 10.63 -49.06 -35.97
N ARG A 58 9.40 -49.54 -35.68
CA ARG A 58 8.77 -49.91 -34.38
C ARG A 58 8.10 -48.84 -33.49
N THR A 59 6.81 -48.60 -33.81
CA THR A 59 5.62 -48.80 -32.92
C THR A 59 5.69 -48.31 -31.46
N ARG A 60 4.76 -47.48 -30.96
CA ARG A 60 3.29 -47.71 -30.94
C ARG A 60 2.45 -46.43 -30.70
N ALA A 61 1.20 -46.49 -31.21
CA ALA A 61 -0.06 -45.97 -30.63
C ALA A 61 -0.38 -44.45 -30.56
N VAL A 62 -1.46 -44.10 -31.28
CA VAL A 62 -2.59 -43.21 -30.87
C VAL A 62 -2.25 -41.72 -30.66
N LEU A 63 -2.54 -40.81 -31.62
CA LEU A 63 -3.85 -40.22 -31.99
C LEU A 63 -4.54 -39.46 -30.83
N LEU A 64 -5.11 -38.26 -30.99
CA LEU A 64 -5.19 -37.37 -32.16
C LEU A 64 -5.28 -35.89 -31.73
N VAL A 65 -4.91 -35.03 -32.69
CA VAL A 65 -5.29 -33.62 -32.85
C VAL A 65 -6.65 -33.24 -32.25
N GLY A 66 -6.69 -32.11 -31.53
CA GLY A 66 -7.91 -31.32 -31.35
C GLY A 66 -7.91 -30.09 -32.26
N VAL A 67 -9.06 -29.67 -32.77
CA VAL A 67 -9.23 -28.37 -33.45
C VAL A 67 -10.62 -27.76 -33.16
N SER A 68 -10.62 -26.46 -32.92
CA SER A 68 -11.64 -25.46 -33.30
C SER A 68 -13.14 -25.61 -32.94
N VAL A 69 -13.60 -24.62 -32.16
CA VAL A 69 -14.68 -23.65 -32.53
C VAL A 69 -16.17 -24.06 -32.37
N LEU A 70 -16.84 -23.24 -31.55
CA LEU A 70 -18.29 -23.06 -31.34
C LEU A 70 -18.97 -22.34 -32.54
N PRO A 71 -20.30 -22.06 -32.57
CA PRO A 71 -21.40 -22.44 -31.66
C PRO A 71 -22.62 -23.07 -32.41
N LEU A 72 -23.71 -23.41 -31.70
CA LEU A 72 -25.06 -22.78 -31.84
C LEU A 72 -26.24 -23.65 -31.33
N LEU A 73 -27.29 -22.92 -30.87
CA LEU A 73 -28.73 -23.26 -30.91
C LEU A 73 -29.30 -24.52 -30.19
N ARG A 74 -29.81 -24.25 -28.98
CA ARG A 74 -31.22 -24.45 -28.53
C ARG A 74 -31.80 -25.86 -28.25
N LEU A 75 -32.82 -25.82 -27.37
CA LEU A 75 -33.81 -26.84 -26.98
C LEU A 75 -33.24 -27.94 -26.04
N ARG A 76 -33.82 -28.26 -24.86
CA ARG A 76 -35.23 -28.53 -24.43
C ARG A 76 -35.61 -29.98 -24.82
N ASP A 77 -36.12 -30.85 -23.94
CA ASP A 77 -37.06 -30.67 -22.79
C ASP A 77 -36.81 -31.68 -21.62
N ALA A 78 -37.37 -31.36 -20.43
CA ALA A 78 -37.80 -32.26 -19.32
C ALA A 78 -36.79 -33.29 -18.70
N ALA A 79 -36.96 -33.90 -17.50
CA ALA A 79 -37.99 -33.94 -16.44
C ALA A 79 -37.31 -34.43 -15.11
N ALA A 80 -37.86 -34.39 -13.88
CA ALA A 80 -38.85 -33.53 -13.22
C ALA A 80 -38.89 -33.88 -11.70
N ALA A 81 -39.29 -32.93 -10.84
CA ALA A 81 -39.80 -33.19 -9.47
C ALA A 81 -40.69 -32.01 -9.00
N ALA A 82 -41.60 -32.28 -8.04
CA ALA A 82 -42.66 -31.39 -7.51
C ALA A 82 -42.26 -29.91 -7.29
N ALA A 83 -43.07 -28.87 -7.57
CA ALA A 83 -44.49 -28.62 -7.26
C ALA A 83 -44.74 -28.34 -5.74
N ALA A 84 -45.55 -27.35 -5.30
CA ALA A 84 -46.51 -26.51 -6.04
C ALA A 84 -46.78 -25.12 -5.38
N VAL A 85 -47.33 -24.18 -6.18
CA VAL A 85 -48.22 -23.03 -5.80
C VAL A 85 -47.60 -21.89 -4.95
N ARG A 86 -47.44 -20.65 -5.46
CA ARG A 86 -48.42 -19.53 -5.63
C ARG A 86 -48.98 -18.98 -4.29
N ALA A 87 -49.04 -17.68 -3.99
CA ALA A 87 -48.69 -16.44 -4.72
C ALA A 87 -48.47 -15.27 -3.69
N GLN A 88 -48.46 -13.95 -3.95
CA GLN A 88 -48.84 -13.13 -5.12
C GLN A 88 -48.14 -11.72 -5.13
N ARG A 89 -48.41 -10.99 -6.23
CA ARG A 89 -48.42 -9.53 -6.53
C ARG A 89 -48.64 -8.54 -5.35
N SER A 90 -48.30 -7.24 -5.44
CA SER A 90 -47.57 -6.42 -6.47
C SER A 90 -47.27 -5.02 -5.88
N THR A 91 -46.27 -4.26 -6.35
CA THR A 91 -46.41 -3.25 -7.44
C THR A 91 -45.06 -2.57 -7.72
N VAL A 92 -44.95 -1.85 -8.84
CA VAL A 92 -43.78 -1.06 -9.29
C VAL A 92 -44.30 0.21 -9.97
N ASP A 93 -43.50 1.29 -9.92
CA ASP A 93 -43.62 2.59 -10.62
C ASP A 93 -44.80 3.53 -10.27
N LEU A 94 -44.69 4.87 -10.41
CA LEU A 94 -43.57 5.84 -10.26
C LEU A 94 -44.15 7.27 -10.42
N VAL A 95 -43.31 8.30 -10.20
CA VAL A 95 -43.39 9.68 -10.74
C VAL A 95 -44.27 10.74 -10.01
N THR A 96 -43.70 11.95 -10.02
CA THR A 96 -44.11 13.27 -9.52
C THR A 96 -45.35 13.83 -10.28
N ASP A 97 -46.01 14.93 -9.89
CA ASP A 97 -45.45 16.28 -9.71
C ASP A 97 -46.36 17.29 -8.98
N ARG A 98 -45.91 18.55 -8.91
CA ARG A 98 -46.42 19.63 -8.02
C ARG A 98 -46.57 20.96 -8.77
N THR A 99 -47.75 21.60 -8.78
CA THR A 99 -47.96 23.09 -8.75
C THR A 99 -49.43 23.58 -8.94
N ASP A 100 -49.81 24.54 -8.09
CA ASP A 100 -50.50 25.83 -8.30
C ASP A 100 -51.91 26.06 -8.95
N ILE A 101 -52.84 26.49 -8.08
CA ILE A 101 -53.78 27.66 -8.11
C ILE A 101 -54.46 28.14 -9.44
N GLN A 102 -55.81 28.05 -9.54
CA GLN A 102 -56.76 29.22 -9.54
C GLN A 102 -58.26 28.94 -9.82
N LYS A 103 -59.12 29.46 -8.91
CA LYS A 103 -60.45 30.12 -9.06
C LYS A 103 -61.72 29.46 -9.68
N ALA A 104 -62.82 29.63 -8.91
CA ALA A 104 -64.24 29.82 -9.30
C ALA A 104 -65.01 28.60 -9.88
N ASP A 105 -66.35 28.48 -9.78
CA ASP A 105 -67.39 29.40 -9.25
C ASP A 105 -68.61 28.64 -8.64
N GLY A 106 -69.37 29.27 -7.74
CA GLY A 106 -70.71 28.87 -7.25
C GLY A 106 -70.84 27.62 -6.34
N SER A 107 -71.84 27.47 -5.45
CA SER A 107 -72.90 28.40 -4.99
C SER A 107 -73.53 27.91 -3.66
N GLN A 108 -73.77 28.82 -2.70
CA GLN A 108 -74.90 28.88 -1.72
C GLN A 108 -75.17 27.68 -0.74
N HIS A 109 -75.59 27.88 0.52
CA HIS A 109 -75.57 29.05 1.43
C HIS A 109 -75.73 28.55 2.91
N GLU A 110 -75.87 29.45 3.89
CA GLU A 110 -75.74 29.16 5.33
C GLU A 110 -77.03 29.33 6.17
N GLN A 111 -76.86 29.10 7.47
CA GLN A 111 -77.69 29.31 8.67
C GLN A 111 -78.16 30.78 8.89
N PRO A 112 -78.78 31.19 10.03
CA PRO A 112 -79.86 30.61 10.88
C PRO A 112 -80.95 31.65 11.31
N GLN A 113 -81.78 31.27 12.31
CA GLN A 113 -82.32 32.09 13.43
C GLN A 113 -83.62 32.95 13.30
N GLU A 114 -84.55 32.63 14.22
CA GLU A 114 -85.28 33.51 15.18
C GLU A 114 -86.55 34.34 14.84
N GLU A 115 -87.28 34.62 15.95
CA GLU A 115 -88.39 35.56 16.21
C GLU A 115 -89.85 35.32 15.70
N LEU A 116 -90.76 35.97 16.44
CA LEU A 116 -92.24 36.05 16.37
C LEU A 116 -92.65 37.44 15.81
N PRO A 117 -93.95 37.85 15.63
CA PRO A 117 -95.24 37.13 15.68
C PRO A 117 -96.22 37.48 14.49
N GLN A 118 -97.52 37.15 14.67
CA GLN A 118 -98.72 37.90 14.20
C GLN A 118 -99.23 37.82 12.73
N SER A 119 -100.32 37.05 12.55
CA SER A 119 -101.71 37.57 12.35
C SER A 119 -102.50 37.24 11.04
N VAL A 120 -103.84 37.42 11.14
CA VAL A 120 -104.86 37.66 10.09
C VAL A 120 -105.54 36.46 9.35
N VAL A 121 -106.71 36.07 9.88
CA VAL A 121 -108.04 35.90 9.20
C VAL A 121 -108.28 34.74 8.19
N LYS A 122 -109.18 33.81 8.57
CA LYS A 122 -110.58 33.76 8.04
C LYS A 122 -111.56 32.95 8.91
N VAL A 123 -112.86 33.26 8.82
CA VAL A 123 -113.97 32.75 9.66
C VAL A 123 -115.24 32.56 8.79
N PRO A 124 -116.08 31.53 9.02
CA PRO A 124 -117.47 31.71 9.51
C PRO A 124 -117.77 30.82 10.76
N HIS A 125 -118.45 31.24 11.83
CA HIS A 125 -119.87 31.65 12.00
C HIS A 125 -120.87 30.46 11.95
N ALA A 126 -121.98 30.39 12.69
CA ALA A 126 -122.68 31.31 13.63
C ALA A 126 -123.59 30.47 14.60
N ARG A 127 -124.34 30.96 15.61
CA ARG A 127 -124.55 32.28 16.29
C ARG A 127 -125.29 32.05 17.63
N ASN A 128 -125.15 32.95 18.62
CA ASN A 128 -126.10 33.07 19.76
C ASN A 128 -127.09 34.24 19.55
N PRO A 129 -128.39 34.04 19.83
CA PRO A 129 -129.39 35.09 20.12
C PRO A 129 -130.20 34.79 21.41
N LEU A 130 -130.68 35.71 22.25
CA LEU A 130 -130.57 37.18 22.40
C LEU A 130 -130.34 37.51 23.91
N ALA A 131 -130.52 38.77 24.34
CA ALA A 131 -130.68 39.15 25.75
C ALA A 131 -131.75 40.26 25.92
N GLY A 132 -132.38 40.31 27.10
CA GLY A 132 -133.02 41.53 27.63
C GLY A 132 -134.54 41.70 27.48
N LEU A 133 -135.24 41.78 28.61
CA LEU A 133 -136.25 42.81 28.86
C LEU A 133 -136.33 43.11 30.37
N LEU A 134 -136.62 44.37 30.73
CA LEU A 134 -136.79 44.85 32.10
C LEU A 134 -138.07 45.68 32.19
N ASN A 135 -138.99 45.28 33.06
CA ASN A 135 -140.01 46.08 33.77
C ASN A 135 -140.79 45.11 34.69
N ALA A 136 -141.08 45.34 35.97
CA ALA A 136 -141.36 46.56 36.75
C ALA A 136 -142.79 47.12 36.57
N ILE A 137 -143.65 46.78 37.53
CA ILE A 137 -144.73 47.59 38.16
C ILE A 137 -145.31 46.76 39.33
N ALA A 138 -145.90 47.39 40.35
CA ALA A 138 -146.25 46.75 41.62
C ALA A 138 -147.61 47.22 42.20
N ILE A 139 -148.25 46.33 42.98
CA ILE A 139 -149.12 46.56 44.17
C ILE A 139 -150.41 47.42 44.01
N MET A 140 -151.43 47.06 44.83
CA MET A 140 -152.67 47.77 45.27
C MET A 140 -153.94 46.98 44.90
N ALA A 141 -155.04 46.91 45.68
CA ALA A 141 -155.31 47.11 47.12
C ALA A 141 -156.70 46.46 47.46
N SER A 142 -157.24 46.60 48.69
CA SER A 142 -158.49 45.94 49.16
C SER A 142 -159.56 46.92 49.69
N GLY A 143 -160.87 46.62 49.60
CA GLY A 143 -161.91 47.33 50.40
C GLY A 143 -163.43 47.22 50.08
N VAL A 144 -164.18 46.37 50.82
CA VAL A 144 -165.39 46.70 51.65
C VAL A 144 -166.77 47.19 51.03
N PHE A 145 -167.75 46.26 50.92
CA PHE A 145 -169.13 46.16 51.53
C PHE A 145 -170.44 47.01 51.21
N THR A 146 -171.58 46.28 51.03
CA THR A 146 -173.05 46.58 51.35
C THR A 146 -173.84 47.66 50.53
N ILE A 147 -175.20 47.82 50.53
CA ILE A 147 -176.37 47.44 51.40
C ILE A 147 -177.68 47.14 50.55
N LEU A 148 -178.71 46.47 51.12
CA LEU A 148 -180.20 46.81 51.11
C LEU A 148 -181.22 45.67 50.77
N LEU A 149 -182.42 45.67 51.40
CA LEU A 149 -183.50 44.67 51.23
C LEU A 149 -184.91 45.15 51.70
N GLY A 150 -186.01 44.71 51.04
CA GLY A 150 -187.43 44.86 51.46
C GLY A 150 -188.42 45.14 50.30
N THR A 151 -189.73 44.83 50.30
CA THR A 151 -190.64 44.11 51.24
C THR A 151 -191.96 43.64 50.56
N SER A 152 -192.67 42.66 51.15
CA SER A 152 -194.15 42.46 51.15
C SER A 152 -194.89 41.57 50.12
N GLN A 153 -195.14 40.33 50.53
CA GLN A 153 -196.39 39.54 50.39
C GLN A 153 -197.31 39.70 49.15
N GLN A 154 -197.18 38.77 48.19
CA GLN A 154 -198.30 37.92 47.72
C GLN A 154 -197.80 36.56 47.18
N GLU A 155 -196.67 36.05 47.69
CA GLU A 155 -195.91 34.95 47.10
C GLU A 155 -195.82 33.77 48.08
N LYS A 156 -196.53 32.65 47.84
CA LYS A 156 -196.41 31.47 48.72
C LYS A 156 -196.76 30.08 48.14
N LYS A 157 -196.94 29.94 46.83
CA LYS A 157 -197.07 28.61 46.19
C LYS A 157 -196.02 28.40 45.10
N ASP A 158 -195.87 29.36 44.18
CA ASP A 158 -195.01 29.17 43.01
C ASP A 158 -193.51 29.16 43.36
N LEU A 159 -193.09 29.95 44.37
CA LEU A 159 -191.71 29.96 44.88
C LEU A 159 -191.24 28.62 45.46
N GLN A 160 -192.15 27.76 45.93
CA GLN A 160 -191.76 26.48 46.53
C GLN A 160 -191.27 25.47 45.48
N SER A 161 -191.74 25.59 44.23
CA SER A 161 -191.27 24.74 43.12
C SER A 161 -189.86 25.11 42.64
N THR A 162 -189.45 26.37 42.78
CA THR A 162 -188.12 26.84 42.34
C THR A 162 -186.99 26.44 43.29
N ILE A 163 -187.25 26.35 44.60
CA ILE A 163 -186.23 26.05 45.62
C ILE A 163 -185.66 24.64 45.43
N SER A 164 -186.52 23.61 45.30
CA SER A 164 -186.08 22.23 45.09
C SER A 164 -185.31 21.99 43.78
N SER A 165 -185.45 22.89 42.79
CA SER A 165 -184.66 22.84 41.55
C SER A 165 -183.25 23.44 41.68
N MET A 166 -182.95 24.17 42.75
CA MET A 166 -181.60 24.67 43.04
C MET A 166 -180.82 23.66 43.90
N GLU A 167 -181.50 22.98 44.81
CA GLU A 167 -180.93 22.01 45.74
C GLU A 167 -180.26 20.82 45.02
N THR A 168 -180.93 20.25 44.00
CA THR A 168 -180.36 19.17 43.17
C THR A 168 -179.10 19.60 42.41
N LYS A 169 -179.11 20.81 41.82
CA LYS A 169 -177.97 21.38 41.11
C LYS A 169 -176.78 21.70 42.01
N LEU A 170 -177.01 21.97 43.29
CA LEU A 170 -175.94 22.17 44.26
C LEU A 170 -175.14 20.87 44.46
N VAL A 171 -175.84 19.75 44.65
CA VAL A 171 -175.26 18.41 44.86
C VAL A 171 -174.48 17.93 43.63
N GLU A 172 -175.01 18.13 42.42
CA GLU A 172 -174.29 17.80 41.17
C GLU A 172 -172.98 18.61 41.04
N ASN A 173 -172.99 19.88 41.43
CA ASN A 173 -171.82 20.76 41.35
C ASN A 173 -170.77 20.43 42.42
N GLU A 174 -171.20 20.02 43.63
CA GLU A 174 -170.30 19.51 44.68
C GLU A 174 -169.60 18.21 44.25
N ALA A 175 -170.34 17.27 43.65
CA ALA A 175 -169.76 16.04 43.09
C ALA A 175 -168.75 16.32 41.96
N ALA A 176 -169.06 17.25 41.05
CA ALA A 176 -168.15 17.67 39.99
C ALA A 176 -166.86 18.32 40.55
N MET A 177 -166.99 19.20 41.56
CA MET A 177 -165.85 19.81 42.26
C MET A 177 -164.96 18.76 42.95
N SER A 178 -165.56 17.70 43.52
CA SER A 178 -164.79 16.62 44.16
C SER A 178 -163.93 15.83 43.16
N MET A 179 -164.51 15.42 42.03
CA MET A 179 -163.74 14.72 40.96
C MET A 179 -162.64 15.60 40.36
N LEU A 180 -162.89 16.91 40.23
CA LEU A 180 -161.89 17.86 39.74
C LEU A 180 -160.72 17.99 40.72
N ARG A 181 -161.00 18.05 42.03
CA ARG A 181 -159.99 18.09 43.10
C ARG A 181 -159.12 16.83 43.11
N GLU A 182 -159.72 15.65 43.03
CA GLU A 182 -159.01 14.36 42.97
C GLU A 182 -158.07 14.29 41.74
N ASN A 183 -158.52 14.78 40.58
CA ASN A 183 -157.68 14.83 39.38
C ASN A 183 -156.49 15.80 39.49
N TYR A 184 -156.65 16.95 40.17
CA TYR A 184 -155.54 17.86 40.44
C TYR A 184 -154.56 17.29 41.47
N GLU A 185 -155.07 16.68 42.55
CA GLU A 185 -154.26 16.05 43.59
C GLU A 185 -153.42 14.90 43.02
N LYS A 186 -154.03 14.04 42.18
CA LYS A 186 -153.30 13.01 41.44
C LYS A 186 -152.22 13.60 40.53
N ARG A 187 -152.54 14.64 39.74
CA ARG A 187 -151.55 15.26 38.83
C ARG A 187 -150.34 15.83 39.58
N ILE A 188 -150.57 16.48 40.72
CA ILE A 188 -149.51 17.01 41.59
C ILE A 188 -148.63 15.88 42.13
N LEU A 189 -149.21 14.74 42.51
CA LEU A 189 -148.46 13.57 42.97
C LEU A 189 -147.64 12.93 41.83
N ASP A 190 -148.22 12.81 40.63
CA ASP A 190 -147.54 12.29 39.44
C ASP A 190 -146.36 13.21 39.01
N GLU A 191 -146.56 14.54 38.93
CA GLU A 191 -145.49 15.52 38.68
C GLU A 191 -144.40 15.46 39.77
N GLN A 192 -144.78 15.36 41.05
CA GLN A 192 -143.80 15.25 42.14
C GLN A 192 -143.01 13.93 42.05
N ALA A 193 -143.61 12.85 41.55
CA ALA A 193 -142.92 11.58 41.31
C ALA A 193 -141.94 11.68 40.13
N GLU A 194 -142.32 12.35 39.03
CA GLU A 194 -141.42 12.58 37.89
C GLU A 194 -140.25 13.50 38.26
N LEU A 195 -140.50 14.59 38.98
CA LEU A 195 -139.43 15.48 39.48
C LEU A 195 -138.47 14.74 40.42
N LYS A 196 -138.97 13.89 41.33
CA LYS A 196 -138.13 13.03 42.18
C LYS A 196 -137.32 12.01 41.37
N LYS A 197 -137.89 11.47 40.30
CA LYS A 197 -137.22 10.53 39.38
C LYS A 197 -136.14 11.22 38.54
N GLN A 198 -136.35 12.47 38.13
CA GLN A 198 -135.36 13.27 37.41
C GLN A 198 -134.23 13.76 38.34
N ALA A 199 -134.56 14.17 39.57
CA ALA A 199 -133.57 14.53 40.59
C ALA A 199 -132.62 13.37 40.91
N ARG A 200 -133.15 12.13 41.04
CA ARG A 200 -132.31 10.93 41.22
C ARG A 200 -131.35 10.71 40.05
N LYS A 201 -131.82 10.81 38.80
CA LYS A 201 -130.93 10.70 37.63
C LYS A 201 -129.78 11.71 37.67
N PHE A 202 -130.06 12.96 38.00
CA PHE A 202 -129.00 13.96 38.12
C PHE A 202 -128.03 13.66 39.28
N GLN A 203 -128.50 13.09 40.40
CA GLN A 203 -127.62 12.64 41.49
C GLN A 203 -126.78 11.42 41.11
N ASP A 204 -127.34 10.46 40.37
CA ASP A 204 -126.63 9.27 39.86
C ASP A 204 -125.58 9.67 38.80
N GLU A 205 -125.93 10.60 37.91
CA GLU A 205 -125.02 11.19 36.90
C GLU A 205 -123.93 12.05 37.56
N GLU A 206 -124.26 12.84 38.58
CA GLU A 206 -123.27 13.59 39.37
C GLU A 206 -122.31 12.65 40.07
N ALA A 207 -122.79 11.60 40.75
CA ALA A 207 -121.95 10.62 41.42
C ALA A 207 -121.02 9.88 40.44
N LEU A 208 -121.52 9.50 39.26
CA LEU A 208 -120.72 8.88 38.21
C LEU A 208 -119.66 9.84 37.64
N LEU A 209 -120.00 11.12 37.45
CA LEU A 209 -119.04 12.15 37.06
C LEU A 209 -118.01 12.45 38.16
N GLN A 210 -118.41 12.41 39.44
CA GLN A 210 -117.50 12.57 40.58
C GLN A 210 -116.51 11.40 40.69
N ASP A 211 -116.91 10.13 40.52
CA ASP A 211 -115.92 9.02 40.50
C ASP A 211 -115.12 8.98 39.19
N LYS A 212 -115.69 9.37 38.05
CA LYS A 212 -114.90 9.56 36.81
C LYS A 212 -113.84 10.66 36.95
N LEU A 213 -114.16 11.73 37.68
CA LEU A 213 -113.21 12.78 38.06
C LEU A 213 -112.21 12.29 39.12
N ALA A 214 -112.63 11.46 40.08
CA ALA A 214 -111.74 10.90 41.09
C ALA A 214 -110.74 9.89 40.48
N SER A 215 -111.19 9.00 39.60
CA SER A 215 -110.33 8.09 38.84
C SER A 215 -109.40 8.84 37.89
N SER A 216 -109.89 9.89 37.20
CA SER A 216 -109.03 10.78 36.40
C SER A 216 -108.00 11.53 37.25
N ARG A 217 -108.33 11.93 38.48
CA ARG A 217 -107.37 12.54 39.43
C ARG A 217 -106.34 11.53 39.92
N ARG A 218 -106.74 10.29 40.21
CA ARG A 218 -105.83 9.18 40.59
C ARG A 218 -104.84 8.88 39.47
N THR A 219 -105.28 8.82 38.21
CA THR A 219 -104.38 8.59 37.06
C THR A 219 -103.46 9.78 36.79
N VAL A 220 -103.94 11.02 36.90
CA VAL A 220 -103.07 12.22 36.79
C VAL A 220 -102.02 12.26 37.90
N ALA A 221 -102.37 11.90 39.14
CA ALA A 221 -101.40 11.81 40.23
C ALA A 221 -100.34 10.74 39.96
N SER A 222 -100.75 9.52 39.59
CA SER A 222 -99.83 8.43 39.23
C SER A 222 -98.92 8.77 38.05
N LEU A 223 -99.44 9.45 37.02
CA LEU A 223 -98.63 9.94 35.89
C LEU A 223 -97.67 11.07 36.31
N THR A 224 -98.05 11.90 37.27
CA THR A 224 -97.16 12.95 37.82
C THR A 224 -96.01 12.33 38.61
N GLU A 225 -96.27 11.28 39.40
CA GLU A 225 -95.24 10.49 40.08
C GLU A 225 -94.34 9.71 39.11
N GLU A 226 -94.90 9.21 38.01
CA GLU A 226 -94.13 8.55 36.95
C GLU A 226 -93.19 9.54 36.24
N VAL A 227 -93.71 10.68 35.80
CA VAL A 227 -92.92 11.76 35.18
C VAL A 227 -91.84 12.30 36.13
N GLN A 228 -92.10 12.38 37.44
CA GLN A 228 -91.08 12.79 38.41
C GLN A 228 -89.98 11.73 38.56
N ARG A 229 -90.32 10.44 38.61
CA ARG A 229 -89.32 9.35 38.66
C ARG A 229 -88.54 9.21 37.35
N GLU A 230 -89.17 9.42 36.21
CA GLU A 230 -88.50 9.45 34.90
C GLU A 230 -87.59 10.69 34.76
N LYS A 231 -87.99 11.84 35.31
CA LYS A 231 -87.14 13.03 35.42
C LYS A 231 -85.89 12.76 36.28
N GLU A 232 -86.05 12.12 37.44
CA GLU A 232 -84.93 11.74 38.31
C GLU A 232 -83.98 10.74 37.62
N LEU A 233 -84.51 9.81 36.84
CA LEU A 233 -83.72 8.90 36.00
C LEU A 233 -82.98 9.66 34.90
N VAL A 234 -83.61 10.61 34.22
CA VAL A 234 -82.97 11.47 33.21
C VAL A 234 -81.87 12.35 33.82
N GLU A 235 -82.05 12.89 35.03
CA GLU A 235 -81.00 13.62 35.74
C GLU A 235 -79.81 12.71 36.11
N GLN A 236 -80.06 11.47 36.55
CA GLN A 236 -79.01 10.47 36.78
C GLN A 236 -78.26 10.08 35.50
N LEU A 237 -79.00 9.82 34.40
CA LEU A 237 -78.41 9.49 33.10
C LEU A 237 -77.59 10.64 32.53
N ASN A 238 -78.01 11.90 32.72
CA ASN A 238 -77.20 13.06 32.34
C ASN A 238 -75.90 13.17 33.15
N LEU A 239 -75.95 12.91 34.47
CA LEU A 239 -74.75 12.86 35.31
C LEU A 239 -73.80 11.72 34.92
N GLU A 240 -74.33 10.55 34.52
CA GLU A 240 -73.54 9.44 34.00
C GLU A 240 -72.95 9.77 32.62
N ILE A 241 -73.72 10.38 31.72
CA ILE A 241 -73.24 10.88 30.42
C ILE A 241 -72.11 11.90 30.61
N ASP A 242 -72.23 12.86 31.54
CA ASP A 242 -71.20 13.89 31.79
C ASP A 242 -70.01 13.36 32.61
N ARG A 243 -70.15 12.22 33.29
CA ARG A 243 -69.03 11.42 33.79
C ARG A 243 -68.33 10.68 32.63
N LEU A 244 -69.08 10.02 31.75
CA LEU A 244 -68.55 9.25 30.63
C LEU A 244 -67.81 10.14 29.63
N LYS A 245 -68.38 11.30 29.27
CA LYS A 245 -67.71 12.33 28.45
C LYS A 245 -66.34 12.71 29.00
N ARG A 246 -66.23 12.92 30.32
CA ARG A 246 -64.94 13.25 30.96
C ARG A 246 -63.98 12.08 30.90
N THR A 247 -64.40 10.85 31.23
CA THR A 247 -63.51 9.69 31.11
C THR A 247 -63.10 9.36 29.68
N ILE A 248 -63.90 9.77 28.67
CA ILE A 248 -63.54 9.68 27.25
C ILE A 248 -62.50 10.74 26.91
N ALA A 249 -62.71 12.01 27.30
CA ALA A 249 -61.75 13.08 27.07
C ALA A 249 -60.41 12.85 27.78
N GLU A 250 -60.43 12.37 29.03
CA GLU A 250 -59.25 11.94 29.80
C GLU A 250 -58.51 10.81 29.05
N ALA A 251 -59.22 9.81 28.52
CA ALA A 251 -58.64 8.73 27.74
C ALA A 251 -58.13 9.17 26.35
N GLU A 252 -58.73 10.19 25.73
CA GLU A 252 -58.26 10.79 24.48
C GLU A 252 -56.99 11.61 24.69
N GLU A 253 -56.87 12.34 25.81
CA GLU A 253 -55.64 13.04 26.19
C GLU A 253 -54.51 12.06 26.54
N ASP A 254 -54.78 11.03 27.36
CA ASP A 254 -53.80 9.96 27.65
C ASP A 254 -53.38 9.22 26.37
N LYS A 255 -54.32 8.95 25.47
CA LYS A 255 -54.03 8.36 24.15
C LYS A 255 -53.07 9.26 23.36
N HIS A 256 -53.39 10.55 23.17
CA HIS A 256 -52.52 11.46 22.43
C HIS A 256 -51.16 11.66 23.10
N MET A 257 -51.09 11.66 24.43
CA MET A 257 -49.83 11.66 25.17
C MET A 257 -49.02 10.39 24.92
N SER A 258 -49.67 9.24 24.78
CA SER A 258 -49.02 7.97 24.44
C SER A 258 -48.57 7.89 22.97
N GLU A 259 -49.34 8.46 22.03
CA GLU A 259 -49.00 8.59 20.62
C GLU A 259 -47.79 9.50 20.42
N GLY A 260 -47.74 10.65 21.11
CA GLY A 260 -46.57 11.54 21.12
C GLY A 260 -45.31 10.83 21.63
N LYS A 261 -45.38 10.18 22.79
CA LYS A 261 -44.28 9.39 23.37
C LYS A 261 -43.88 8.17 22.53
N LEU A 262 -44.77 7.68 21.65
CA LEU A 262 -44.47 6.63 20.69
C LEU A 262 -43.69 7.20 19.50
N ASN A 263 -44.12 8.34 18.95
CA ASN A 263 -43.41 9.02 17.86
C ASN A 263 -42.01 9.49 18.29
N GLU A 264 -41.85 10.09 19.48
CA GLU A 264 -40.54 10.46 20.05
C GLU A 264 -39.59 9.25 20.12
N LYS A 265 -40.11 8.06 20.45
CA LYS A 265 -39.34 6.81 20.49
C LYS A 265 -39.10 6.22 19.11
N MET A 266 -39.97 6.47 18.14
CA MET A 266 -39.79 6.08 16.74
C MET A 266 -38.63 6.89 16.13
N GLU A 267 -38.65 8.22 16.27
CA GLU A 267 -37.58 9.12 15.83
C GLU A 267 -36.24 8.77 16.49
N LEU A 268 -36.24 8.48 17.80
CA LEU A 268 -35.04 8.02 18.51
C LEU A 268 -34.56 6.64 18.02
N LEU A 269 -35.47 5.74 17.65
CA LEU A 269 -35.13 4.41 17.10
C LEU A 269 -34.51 4.55 15.71
N ASP A 270 -35.03 5.44 14.85
CA ASP A 270 -34.47 5.73 13.53
C ASP A 270 -33.06 6.34 13.64
N ILE A 271 -32.87 7.32 14.53
CA ILE A 271 -31.54 7.91 14.83
C ILE A 271 -30.56 6.85 15.37
N LEU A 272 -31.04 5.91 16.19
CA LEU A 272 -30.22 4.79 16.67
C LEU A 272 -29.93 3.76 15.57
N HIS A 273 -30.86 3.54 14.64
CA HIS A 273 -30.66 2.66 13.49
C HIS A 273 -29.62 3.22 12.52
N ASP A 274 -29.69 4.50 12.18
CA ASP A 274 -28.66 5.19 11.38
C ASP A 274 -27.29 5.16 12.08
N LYS A 275 -27.26 5.36 13.39
CA LYS A 275 -26.02 5.24 14.18
C LYS A 275 -25.47 3.80 14.17
N ILE A 276 -26.32 2.78 14.21
CA ILE A 276 -25.90 1.38 14.05
C ILE A 276 -25.33 1.14 12.66
N ASN A 277 -25.99 1.63 11.60
CA ASN A 277 -25.54 1.49 10.22
C ASN A 277 -24.17 2.17 9.99
N LEU A 278 -23.96 3.38 10.52
CA LEU A 278 -22.68 4.08 10.50
C LEU A 278 -21.58 3.30 11.26
N LEU A 279 -21.88 2.79 12.45
CA LEU A 279 -20.92 1.98 13.24
C LEU A 279 -20.60 0.64 12.56
N SER A 280 -21.56 0.01 11.87
CA SER A 280 -21.32 -1.19 11.07
C SER A 280 -20.46 -0.89 9.83
N GLN A 281 -20.65 0.26 9.17
CA GLN A 281 -19.78 0.68 8.08
C GLN A 281 -18.35 0.97 8.56
N GLU A 282 -18.20 1.64 9.71
CA GLU A 282 -16.90 1.90 10.35
C GLU A 282 -16.22 0.58 10.78
N ALA A 283 -16.96 -0.38 11.32
CA ALA A 283 -16.45 -1.71 11.67
C ALA A 283 -15.99 -2.49 10.43
N ASN A 284 -16.78 -2.51 9.36
CA ASN A 284 -16.40 -3.18 8.11
C ASN A 284 -15.12 -2.59 7.51
N GLY A 285 -14.99 -1.25 7.46
CA GLY A 285 -13.78 -0.58 6.97
C GLY A 285 -12.55 -0.85 7.85
N LYS A 286 -12.73 -0.97 9.17
CA LYS A 286 -11.67 -1.40 10.10
C LYS A 286 -11.26 -2.86 9.88
N ASP A 287 -12.21 -3.76 9.67
CA ASP A 287 -11.94 -5.18 9.38
C ASP A 287 -11.26 -5.37 8.01
N GLU A 288 -11.57 -4.54 7.02
CA GLU A 288 -10.85 -4.48 5.74
C GLU A 288 -9.41 -4.02 5.93
N HIS A 289 -9.20 -2.89 6.62
CA HIS A 289 -7.85 -2.39 6.93
C HIS A 289 -7.03 -3.37 7.79
N ILE A 290 -7.65 -4.09 8.74
CA ILE A 290 -7.00 -5.15 9.53
C ILE A 290 -6.59 -6.32 8.61
N ARG A 291 -7.41 -6.68 7.62
CA ARG A 291 -7.13 -7.75 6.64
C ARG A 291 -5.98 -7.36 5.70
N GLU A 292 -5.93 -6.10 5.27
CA GLU A 292 -4.82 -5.54 4.49
C GLU A 292 -3.52 -5.49 5.30
N LEU A 293 -3.55 -4.97 6.53
CA LEU A 293 -2.39 -4.99 7.42
C LEU A 293 -1.91 -6.42 7.68
N SER A 294 -2.82 -7.38 7.86
CA SER A 294 -2.47 -8.79 8.07
C SER A 294 -1.81 -9.42 6.85
N SER A 295 -2.26 -9.11 5.63
CA SER A 295 -1.64 -9.61 4.40
C SER A 295 -0.28 -8.96 4.13
N SER A 296 -0.15 -7.64 4.39
CA SER A 296 1.13 -6.92 4.33
C SER A 296 2.14 -7.45 5.38
N LEU A 297 1.68 -7.73 6.60
CA LEU A 297 2.51 -8.34 7.65
C LEU A 297 2.96 -9.75 7.26
N SER A 298 2.06 -10.58 6.70
CA SER A 298 2.41 -11.91 6.21
C SER A 298 3.42 -11.86 5.06
N ALA A 299 3.31 -10.88 4.15
CA ALA A 299 4.31 -10.65 3.11
C ALA A 299 5.67 -10.23 3.70
N LYS A 300 5.68 -9.34 4.71
CA LYS A 300 6.92 -8.89 5.37
C LYS A 300 7.59 -9.96 6.21
N GLU A 301 6.82 -10.83 6.85
CA GLU A 301 7.33 -12.03 7.53
C GLU A 301 8.02 -12.97 6.54
N LYS A 302 7.41 -13.18 5.36
CA LYS A 302 8.02 -13.98 4.29
C LYS A 302 9.30 -13.33 3.73
N ASP A 303 9.32 -12.01 3.53
CA ASP A 303 10.52 -11.27 3.15
C ASP A 303 11.65 -11.44 4.18
N TYR A 304 11.32 -11.38 5.47
CA TYR A 304 12.27 -11.58 6.57
C TYR A 304 12.82 -13.01 6.61
N GLN A 305 11.97 -14.04 6.44
CA GLN A 305 12.40 -15.43 6.35
C GLN A 305 13.34 -15.67 5.15
N ASN A 306 13.02 -15.10 3.98
CA ASN A 306 13.90 -15.14 2.80
C ASN A 306 15.24 -14.47 3.08
N LEU A 307 15.25 -13.28 3.69
CA LEU A 307 16.47 -12.54 4.04
C LEU A 307 17.32 -13.30 5.06
N SER A 308 16.69 -13.94 6.06
CA SER A 308 17.37 -14.79 7.06
C SER A 308 18.02 -16.02 6.42
N ALA A 309 17.37 -16.64 5.42
CA ALA A 309 17.95 -17.74 4.66
C ALA A 309 19.16 -17.28 3.83
N ILE A 310 19.04 -16.17 3.10
CA ILE A 310 20.13 -15.57 2.31
C ILE A 310 21.31 -15.18 3.22
N TYR A 311 21.05 -14.58 4.38
CA TYR A 311 22.09 -14.24 5.37
C TYR A 311 22.81 -15.49 5.90
N SER A 312 22.07 -16.55 6.21
CA SER A 312 22.63 -17.81 6.69
C SER A 312 23.53 -18.48 5.64
N GLN A 313 23.07 -18.52 4.38
CA GLN A 313 23.85 -19.03 3.25
C GLN A 313 25.08 -18.15 2.95
N ALA A 314 24.96 -16.83 3.05
CA ALA A 314 26.09 -15.92 2.88
C ALA A 314 27.15 -16.10 3.97
N LYS A 315 26.73 -16.39 5.21
CA LYS A 315 27.64 -16.73 6.32
C LYS A 315 28.33 -18.07 6.10
N GLU A 316 27.63 -19.10 5.64
CA GLU A 316 28.22 -20.41 5.29
C GLU A 316 29.23 -20.29 4.14
N ASN A 317 28.89 -19.57 3.08
CA ASN A 317 29.80 -19.25 1.97
C ASN A 317 31.06 -18.48 2.43
N LEU A 318 30.89 -17.54 3.39
CA LEU A 318 32.01 -16.79 3.98
C LEU A 318 32.93 -17.71 4.81
N GLU A 319 32.37 -18.62 5.60
CA GLU A 319 33.13 -19.61 6.37
C GLU A 319 33.87 -20.60 5.46
N GLN A 320 33.21 -21.05 4.38
CA GLN A 320 33.85 -21.86 3.33
C GLN A 320 35.00 -21.11 2.65
N ALA A 321 34.80 -19.87 2.22
CA ALA A 321 35.85 -19.05 1.59
C ALA A 321 37.04 -18.82 2.54
N ASN A 322 36.78 -18.54 3.82
CA ASN A 322 37.84 -18.43 4.83
C ASN A 322 38.59 -19.76 5.04
N SER A 323 37.93 -20.91 4.93
CA SER A 323 38.60 -22.22 4.97
C SER A 323 39.52 -22.43 3.75
N GLN A 324 39.09 -22.02 2.56
CA GLN A 324 39.86 -22.11 1.32
C GLN A 324 41.07 -21.18 1.34
N ILE A 325 40.92 -19.96 1.85
CA ILE A 325 42.03 -19.00 2.05
C ILE A 325 43.09 -19.63 2.97
N LYS A 326 42.71 -20.16 4.13
CA LYS A 326 43.67 -20.82 5.06
C LYS A 326 44.37 -22.04 4.46
N GLN A 327 43.70 -22.78 3.59
CA GLN A 327 44.31 -23.90 2.87
C GLN A 327 45.33 -23.37 1.84
N LEU A 328 44.98 -22.36 1.04
CA LEU A 328 45.89 -21.72 0.09
C LEU A 328 47.09 -21.03 0.78
N GLU A 329 46.89 -20.40 1.94
CA GLU A 329 47.98 -19.83 2.75
C GLU A 329 48.99 -20.91 3.18
N LYS A 330 48.49 -22.09 3.56
CA LYS A 330 49.33 -23.25 3.91
C LYS A 330 50.06 -23.81 2.69
N ASP A 331 49.36 -23.95 1.56
CA ASP A 331 49.93 -24.52 0.34
C ASP A 331 51.01 -23.60 -0.26
N ILE A 332 50.80 -22.27 -0.20
CA ILE A 332 51.80 -21.25 -0.54
C ILE A 332 53.02 -21.31 0.39
N LEU A 333 52.83 -21.61 1.68
CA LEU A 333 53.96 -21.82 2.61
C LEU A 333 54.75 -23.07 2.27
N THR A 334 54.10 -24.20 1.95
CA THR A 334 54.81 -25.40 1.51
C THR A 334 55.54 -25.18 0.19
N ASP A 335 54.90 -24.60 -0.82
CA ASP A 335 55.53 -24.29 -2.12
C ASP A 335 56.75 -23.37 -1.96
N LYS A 336 56.69 -22.41 -1.02
CA LYS A 336 57.79 -21.48 -0.71
C LYS A 336 59.00 -22.18 -0.08
N ASP A 337 58.78 -23.09 0.87
CA ASP A 337 59.87 -23.85 1.47
C ASP A 337 60.43 -24.90 0.50
N ASP A 338 59.57 -25.50 -0.34
CA ASP A 338 59.98 -26.36 -1.46
C ASP A 338 60.86 -25.60 -2.46
N LEU A 339 60.45 -24.39 -2.86
CA LEU A 339 61.22 -23.50 -3.75
C LEU A 339 62.55 -23.09 -3.12
N LYS A 340 62.58 -22.81 -1.81
CA LYS A 340 63.81 -22.50 -1.06
C LYS A 340 64.77 -23.70 -1.01
N SER A 341 64.26 -24.92 -0.87
CA SER A 341 65.07 -26.14 -0.97
C SER A 341 65.65 -26.34 -2.37
N LYS A 342 64.86 -26.06 -3.43
CA LYS A 342 65.28 -26.14 -4.83
C LYS A 342 66.31 -25.08 -5.18
N ALA A 343 66.18 -23.86 -4.66
CA ALA A 343 67.21 -22.83 -4.76
C ALA A 343 68.53 -23.28 -4.12
N SER A 344 68.47 -23.81 -2.89
CA SER A 344 69.65 -24.35 -2.18
C SER A 344 70.34 -25.48 -2.95
N LEU A 345 69.57 -26.32 -3.66
CA LEU A 345 70.09 -27.35 -4.55
C LEU A 345 70.71 -26.78 -5.82
N ILE A 346 70.12 -25.74 -6.41
CA ILE A 346 70.67 -25.02 -7.57
C ILE A 346 72.00 -24.37 -7.20
N ASP A 347 72.12 -23.75 -6.02
CA ASP A 347 73.37 -23.15 -5.53
C ASP A 347 74.47 -24.23 -5.39
N SER A 348 74.15 -25.37 -4.78
CA SER A 348 75.10 -26.51 -4.66
C SER A 348 75.47 -27.14 -6.01
N LEU A 349 74.56 -27.15 -6.99
CA LEU A 349 74.86 -27.57 -8.36
C LEU A 349 75.73 -26.54 -9.07
N ASN A 350 75.52 -25.25 -8.83
CA ASN A 350 76.31 -24.16 -9.42
C ASN A 350 77.76 -24.15 -8.88
N GLU A 351 77.96 -24.41 -7.57
CA GLU A 351 79.30 -24.66 -7.02
C GLU A 351 79.99 -25.85 -7.72
N LYS A 352 79.30 -26.98 -7.89
CA LYS A 352 79.84 -28.15 -8.61
C LYS A 352 80.14 -27.87 -10.09
N VAL A 353 79.35 -27.02 -10.74
CA VAL A 353 79.64 -26.57 -12.11
C VAL A 353 80.88 -25.69 -12.12
N GLN A 354 81.07 -24.80 -11.15
CA GLN A 354 82.30 -24.00 -11.05
C GLN A 354 83.54 -24.87 -10.79
N THR A 355 83.49 -25.86 -9.89
CA THR A 355 84.63 -26.76 -9.66
C THR A 355 84.96 -27.59 -10.89
N LEU A 356 83.96 -28.12 -11.60
CA LEU A 356 84.15 -28.82 -12.87
C LEU A 356 84.69 -27.90 -13.97
N CYS A 357 84.32 -26.60 -13.99
CA CYS A 357 84.91 -25.63 -14.89
C CYS A 357 86.40 -25.34 -14.59
N THR A 358 86.79 -25.28 -13.31
CA THR A 358 88.22 -25.15 -12.94
C THR A 358 89.01 -26.42 -13.25
N GLU A 359 88.47 -27.60 -12.93
CA GLU A 359 89.09 -28.90 -13.28
C GLU A 359 89.24 -29.07 -14.80
N LYS A 360 88.25 -28.64 -15.59
CA LYS A 360 88.32 -28.59 -17.05
C LYS A 360 89.43 -27.65 -17.53
N GLY A 361 89.55 -26.45 -16.95
CA GLY A 361 90.60 -25.49 -17.29
C GLY A 361 91.99 -26.06 -17.04
N GLU A 362 92.22 -26.68 -15.88
CA GLU A 362 93.47 -27.40 -15.60
C GLU A 362 93.73 -28.56 -16.58
N ALA A 363 92.69 -29.30 -16.98
CA ALA A 363 92.82 -30.38 -17.95
C ALA A 363 93.19 -29.87 -19.35
N GLU A 364 92.59 -28.77 -19.80
CA GLU A 364 92.91 -28.11 -21.07
C GLU A 364 94.34 -27.53 -21.07
N GLU A 365 94.81 -26.99 -19.93
CA GLU A 365 96.21 -26.58 -19.76
C GLU A 365 97.17 -27.78 -19.81
N LYS A 366 96.88 -28.88 -19.08
CA LYS A 366 97.67 -30.12 -19.11
C LYS A 366 97.73 -30.73 -20.52
N ILE A 367 96.62 -30.71 -21.27
CA ILE A 367 96.56 -31.14 -22.67
C ILE A 367 97.39 -30.21 -23.58
N SER A 368 97.35 -28.90 -23.35
CA SER A 368 98.14 -27.92 -24.11
C SER A 368 99.65 -28.15 -23.92
N VAL A 369 100.10 -28.39 -22.67
CA VAL A 369 101.49 -28.75 -22.35
C VAL A 369 101.89 -30.09 -22.97
N LEU A 370 101.05 -31.12 -22.89
CA LEU A 370 101.30 -32.41 -23.55
C LEU A 370 101.38 -32.27 -25.08
N THR A 371 100.58 -31.37 -25.66
CA THR A 371 100.60 -31.10 -27.11
C THR A 371 101.89 -30.40 -27.53
N SER A 372 102.39 -29.42 -26.76
CA SER A 372 103.69 -28.81 -27.05
C SER A 372 104.83 -29.82 -26.91
N GLN A 373 104.87 -30.59 -25.82
CA GLN A 373 105.86 -31.66 -25.62
C GLN A 373 105.84 -32.71 -26.75
N TYR A 374 104.66 -33.06 -27.27
CA TYR A 374 104.53 -33.95 -28.42
C TYR A 374 105.10 -33.32 -29.70
N MET A 375 104.86 -32.03 -29.96
CA MET A 375 105.43 -31.34 -31.11
C MET A 375 106.96 -31.21 -31.00
N ASP A 376 107.48 -30.84 -29.83
CA ASP A 376 108.93 -30.77 -29.57
C ASP A 376 109.59 -32.14 -29.81
N LEU A 377 109.05 -33.19 -29.19
CA LEU A 377 109.57 -34.55 -29.31
C LEU A 377 109.42 -35.12 -30.73
N LYS A 378 108.37 -34.72 -31.46
CA LYS A 378 108.22 -35.00 -32.89
C LYS A 378 109.33 -34.32 -33.69
N THR A 379 109.56 -33.01 -33.53
CA THR A 379 110.61 -32.30 -34.27
C THR A 379 112.00 -32.89 -33.98
N ALA A 380 112.33 -33.19 -32.72
CA ALA A 380 113.56 -33.89 -32.35
C ALA A 380 113.68 -35.29 -32.98
N SER A 381 112.56 -35.99 -33.21
CA SER A 381 112.56 -37.29 -33.92
C SER A 381 112.76 -37.13 -35.43
N GLU A 382 112.23 -36.06 -36.05
CA GLU A 382 112.39 -35.75 -37.46
C GLU A 382 113.83 -35.24 -37.76
N GLU A 383 114.39 -34.37 -36.91
CA GLU A 383 115.80 -33.96 -36.93
C GLU A 383 116.72 -35.17 -36.79
N ARG A 384 116.46 -36.05 -35.82
CA ARG A 384 117.24 -37.29 -35.64
C ARG A 384 117.15 -38.20 -36.87
N ALA A 385 115.96 -38.40 -37.43
CA ALA A 385 115.81 -39.22 -38.63
C ALA A 385 116.57 -38.63 -39.83
N SER A 386 116.65 -37.29 -39.94
CA SER A 386 117.49 -36.62 -40.93
C SER A 386 118.98 -36.89 -40.71
N LEU A 387 119.47 -36.78 -39.47
CA LEU A 387 120.87 -37.05 -39.11
C LEU A 387 121.25 -38.53 -39.30
N ASP A 388 120.39 -39.46 -38.87
CA ASP A 388 120.58 -40.90 -39.08
C ASP A 388 120.58 -41.23 -40.60
N SER A 389 119.77 -40.54 -41.42
CA SER A 389 119.77 -40.68 -42.89
C SER A 389 121.03 -40.09 -43.56
N GLU A 390 121.53 -38.95 -43.10
CA GLU A 390 122.77 -38.33 -43.61
C GLU A 390 124.00 -39.20 -43.28
N LEU A 391 124.05 -39.75 -42.06
CA LEU A 391 125.07 -40.71 -41.66
C LEU A 391 124.99 -42.01 -42.48
N LEU A 392 123.79 -42.52 -42.77
CA LEU A 392 123.63 -43.69 -43.65
C LEU A 392 124.11 -43.41 -45.08
N PHE A 393 123.86 -42.21 -45.61
CA PHE A 393 124.37 -41.81 -46.92
C PHE A 393 125.91 -41.76 -46.93
N GLU A 394 126.53 -41.15 -45.90
CA GLU A 394 127.99 -41.09 -45.75
C GLU A 394 128.63 -42.48 -45.59
N LYS A 395 127.93 -43.43 -44.95
CA LYS A 395 128.33 -44.84 -44.85
C LYS A 395 128.21 -45.57 -46.19
N ASN A 396 127.16 -45.29 -46.97
CA ASN A 396 126.93 -45.92 -48.26
C ASN A 396 127.98 -45.47 -49.30
N ASP A 397 128.31 -44.18 -49.36
CA ASP A 397 129.38 -43.68 -50.23
C ASP A 397 130.73 -44.35 -49.91
N LYS A 398 131.09 -44.46 -48.64
CA LYS A 398 132.28 -45.20 -48.18
C LYS A 398 132.25 -46.68 -48.55
N LEU A 399 131.08 -47.30 -48.64
CA LEU A 399 130.91 -48.69 -49.07
C LEU A 399 131.11 -48.81 -50.59
N SER A 400 130.52 -47.93 -51.40
CA SER A 400 130.75 -47.88 -52.85
C SER A 400 132.23 -47.63 -53.18
N GLN A 401 132.91 -46.74 -52.44
CA GLN A 401 134.37 -46.53 -52.55
C GLN A 401 135.22 -47.76 -52.17
N LEU A 402 134.67 -48.75 -51.45
CA LEU A 402 135.34 -50.02 -51.16
C LEU A 402 135.01 -51.08 -52.22
N GLU A 403 133.78 -51.10 -52.72
CA GLU A 403 133.32 -51.97 -53.79
C GLU A 403 134.03 -51.68 -55.13
N GLU A 404 134.28 -50.41 -55.45
CA GLU A 404 135.10 -49.99 -56.60
C GLU A 404 136.55 -50.51 -56.47
N LYS A 405 137.17 -50.36 -55.29
CA LYS A 405 138.54 -50.84 -55.02
C LYS A 405 138.63 -52.37 -55.08
N LEU A 406 137.61 -53.08 -54.59
CA LEU A 406 137.50 -54.54 -54.72
C LEU A 406 137.37 -54.96 -56.19
N SER A 407 136.54 -54.25 -56.96
CA SER A 407 136.33 -54.50 -58.39
C SER A 407 137.61 -54.28 -59.22
N ALA A 408 138.39 -53.24 -58.90
CA ALA A 408 139.71 -53.02 -59.50
C ALA A 408 140.68 -54.17 -59.20
N ALA A 409 140.79 -54.59 -57.93
CA ALA A 409 141.65 -55.71 -57.53
C ALA A 409 141.25 -57.05 -58.18
N LEU A 410 139.95 -57.30 -58.35
CA LEU A 410 139.44 -58.47 -59.08
C LEU A 410 139.74 -58.39 -60.58
N SER A 411 139.70 -57.19 -61.19
CA SER A 411 140.11 -56.98 -62.58
C SER A 411 141.60 -57.28 -62.79
N ASP A 412 142.47 -56.85 -61.87
CA ASP A 412 143.91 -57.14 -61.97
C ASP A 412 144.22 -58.62 -61.72
N SER A 413 143.60 -59.24 -60.71
CA SER A 413 143.70 -60.70 -60.50
C SER A 413 143.21 -61.52 -61.70
N SER A 414 142.21 -61.03 -62.45
CA SER A 414 141.77 -61.64 -63.71
C SER A 414 142.85 -61.57 -64.80
N LYS A 415 143.60 -60.47 -64.90
CA LYS A 415 144.70 -60.31 -65.87
C LYS A 415 145.88 -61.22 -65.56
N ASP A 416 146.22 -61.35 -64.28
CA ASP A 416 147.22 -62.31 -63.81
C ASP A 416 146.79 -63.75 -64.11
N ARG A 417 145.51 -64.08 -63.90
CA ARG A 417 144.96 -65.40 -64.21
C ARG A 417 145.00 -65.73 -65.71
N THR A 418 144.75 -64.77 -66.60
CA THR A 418 144.94 -64.98 -68.05
C THR A 418 146.41 -65.19 -68.39
N ARG A 419 147.33 -64.44 -67.78
CA ARG A 419 148.78 -64.59 -68.01
C ARG A 419 149.34 -65.92 -67.52
N ILE A 420 148.80 -66.46 -66.43
CA ILE A 420 149.11 -67.82 -65.95
C ILE A 420 148.60 -68.89 -66.94
N ALA A 421 147.44 -68.68 -67.58
CA ALA A 421 146.93 -69.59 -68.60
C ALA A 421 147.80 -69.58 -69.88
N GLU A 422 148.30 -68.40 -70.29
CA GLU A 422 149.25 -68.27 -71.41
C GLU A 422 150.54 -69.06 -71.14
N LEU A 423 151.16 -68.88 -69.97
CA LEU A 423 152.39 -69.61 -69.58
C LEU A 423 152.19 -71.13 -69.47
N ASN A 424 151.02 -71.60 -69.02
CA ASN A 424 150.71 -73.03 -69.00
C ASN A 424 150.54 -73.60 -70.42
N ASN A 425 149.93 -72.85 -71.34
CA ASN A 425 149.84 -73.27 -72.75
C ASN A 425 151.23 -73.37 -73.40
N GLU A 426 152.14 -72.43 -73.13
CA GLU A 426 153.54 -72.52 -73.57
C GLU A 426 154.20 -73.81 -73.03
N LEU A 427 154.05 -74.09 -71.73
CA LEU A 427 154.58 -75.31 -71.10
C LEU A 427 154.06 -76.58 -71.80
N ASP A 428 152.74 -76.74 -71.97
CA ASP A 428 152.17 -77.93 -72.60
C ASP A 428 152.55 -78.08 -74.08
N THR A 429 152.78 -76.97 -74.83
CA THR A 429 153.35 -77.08 -76.18
C THR A 429 154.78 -77.64 -76.17
N THR A 430 155.65 -77.20 -75.25
CA THR A 430 157.00 -77.78 -75.14
C THR A 430 156.97 -79.25 -74.71
N ARG A 431 156.00 -79.63 -73.87
CA ARG A 431 155.78 -81.00 -73.42
C ARG A 431 155.38 -81.94 -74.56
N THR A 432 154.43 -81.52 -75.39
CA THR A 432 154.00 -82.32 -76.56
C THR A 432 155.11 -82.49 -77.60
N MET A 433 156.04 -81.53 -77.75
CA MET A 433 157.24 -81.74 -78.58
C MET A 433 158.14 -82.85 -78.02
N LEU A 434 158.37 -82.87 -76.71
CA LEU A 434 159.18 -83.91 -76.05
C LEU A 434 158.55 -85.30 -76.16
N ASP A 435 157.24 -85.42 -75.95
CA ASP A 435 156.53 -86.70 -76.05
C ASP A 435 156.59 -87.29 -77.48
N ASN A 436 156.57 -86.46 -78.52
CA ASN A 436 156.76 -86.90 -79.90
C ASN A 436 158.17 -87.46 -80.15
N GLU A 437 159.22 -86.88 -79.57
CA GLU A 437 160.59 -87.38 -79.67
C GLU A 437 160.76 -88.72 -78.91
N VAL A 438 160.05 -88.91 -77.80
CA VAL A 438 159.95 -90.19 -77.08
C VAL A 438 159.25 -91.26 -77.93
N VAL A 439 158.17 -90.93 -78.64
CA VAL A 439 157.47 -91.85 -79.55
C VAL A 439 158.37 -92.31 -80.70
N ALA A 440 159.10 -91.39 -81.34
CA ALA A 440 160.07 -91.72 -82.39
C ALA A 440 161.18 -92.67 -81.90
N ARG A 441 161.65 -92.48 -80.65
CA ARG A 441 162.63 -93.36 -80.01
C ARG A 441 162.05 -94.75 -79.68
N LYS A 442 160.78 -94.82 -79.28
CA LYS A 442 160.11 -96.08 -78.90
C LYS A 442 159.90 -97.01 -80.10
N SER A 443 159.50 -96.47 -81.26
CA SER A 443 159.37 -97.26 -82.49
C SER A 443 160.68 -97.88 -82.99
N LEU A 444 161.84 -97.39 -82.55
CA LEU A 444 163.14 -98.02 -82.81
C LEU A 444 163.43 -99.20 -81.86
N SER A 445 162.76 -99.26 -80.71
CA SER A 445 162.93 -100.29 -79.67
C SER A 445 162.03 -101.51 -79.92
N ASP A 446 160.79 -101.29 -80.37
CA ASP A 446 159.81 -102.36 -80.52
C ASP A 446 160.21 -103.39 -81.60
N LEU A 447 161.00 -102.96 -82.60
CA LEU A 447 161.60 -103.83 -83.62
C LEU A 447 162.64 -104.81 -83.05
N VAL A 448 163.27 -104.48 -81.91
CA VAL A 448 164.28 -105.32 -81.23
C VAL A 448 163.60 -106.30 -80.27
N HIS A 449 162.54 -105.88 -79.58
CA HIS A 449 161.84 -106.74 -78.62
C HIS A 449 160.97 -107.81 -79.32
N SER A 450 160.50 -107.57 -80.55
CA SER A 450 159.81 -108.60 -81.37
C SER A 450 160.70 -109.79 -81.74
N THR A 451 162.02 -109.70 -81.55
CA THR A 451 162.96 -110.83 -81.71
C THR A 451 163.35 -111.52 -80.40
N GLU A 452 162.72 -111.15 -79.27
CA GLU A 452 163.07 -111.63 -77.91
C GLU A 452 162.11 -112.71 -77.37
N GLU A 453 161.36 -113.33 -78.28
CA GLU A 453 160.69 -114.65 -78.15
C GLU A 453 159.48 -114.74 -77.18
N ALA A 454 158.37 -115.42 -77.53
CA ALA A 454 158.30 -116.84 -77.91
C ALA A 454 158.93 -117.81 -76.89
N LEU A 455 159.22 -117.33 -75.67
CA LEU A 455 159.95 -118.09 -74.63
C LEU A 455 159.22 -118.23 -73.28
N ARG A 456 157.96 -117.77 -73.13
CA ARG A 456 157.31 -117.75 -71.80
C ARG A 456 155.78 -117.87 -71.72
N ASP A 457 155.16 -118.68 -72.57
CA ASP A 457 153.73 -119.04 -72.53
C ASP A 457 153.33 -119.89 -71.29
N SER A 458 153.44 -119.33 -70.08
CA SER A 458 153.51 -120.11 -68.83
C SER A 458 152.75 -119.55 -67.61
N THR A 459 151.99 -118.44 -67.70
CA THR A 459 151.39 -117.79 -66.51
C THR A 459 150.06 -117.08 -66.79
N ASN A 460 149.00 -117.87 -67.03
CA ASN A 460 147.60 -117.40 -67.12
C ASN A 460 146.85 -117.56 -65.78
N GLU A 461 145.56 -117.16 -65.76
CA GLU A 461 144.50 -117.69 -64.88
C GLU A 461 144.40 -117.18 -63.41
N VAL A 462 144.13 -115.88 -63.18
CA VAL A 462 143.75 -115.37 -61.82
C VAL A 462 142.60 -114.34 -61.76
N PHE A 463 142.60 -113.24 -62.53
CA PHE A 463 141.81 -112.04 -62.16
C PHE A 463 140.48 -111.88 -62.93
N LYS A 464 139.33 -111.82 -62.21
CA LYS A 464 137.98 -111.89 -62.82
C LYS A 464 136.80 -111.30 -62.00
N LEU A 465 136.99 -110.27 -61.18
CA LEU A 465 135.99 -109.82 -60.18
C LEU A 465 135.96 -108.29 -59.93
N THR A 466 135.43 -107.46 -60.84
CA THR A 466 135.32 -105.99 -60.61
C THR A 466 134.19 -105.26 -61.38
N GLU A 467 133.27 -105.96 -62.03
CA GLU A 467 132.44 -105.36 -63.12
C GLU A 467 131.02 -104.89 -62.69
N ASP A 468 130.47 -105.39 -61.58
CA ASP A 468 129.01 -105.36 -61.32
C ASP A 468 128.39 -104.08 -60.71
N LEU A 469 129.12 -102.97 -60.50
CA LEU A 469 128.70 -101.93 -59.54
C LEU A 469 127.90 -100.72 -60.09
N ASP A 470 128.10 -100.31 -61.35
CA ASP A 470 127.67 -98.96 -61.80
C ASP A 470 126.27 -98.86 -62.44
N GLU A 471 125.58 -99.99 -62.66
CA GLU A 471 124.29 -100.02 -63.37
C GLU A 471 123.15 -99.35 -62.58
N VAL A 472 123.16 -99.47 -61.25
CA VAL A 472 122.04 -99.13 -60.35
C VAL A 472 121.78 -97.61 -60.24
N LYS A 473 122.76 -96.76 -60.56
CA LYS A 473 122.69 -95.30 -60.30
C LYS A 473 121.70 -94.53 -61.19
N ARG A 474 121.27 -95.08 -62.33
CA ARG A 474 120.59 -94.29 -63.39
C ARG A 474 119.07 -94.16 -63.24
N SER A 475 118.42 -94.99 -62.43
CA SER A 475 116.94 -95.07 -62.35
C SER A 475 116.28 -94.06 -61.43
N ASN A 476 117.02 -93.44 -60.50
CA ASN A 476 116.45 -92.66 -59.40
C ASN A 476 116.17 -91.18 -59.73
N GLN A 477 116.50 -90.73 -60.94
CA GLN A 477 116.45 -89.31 -61.33
C GLN A 477 115.06 -88.83 -61.81
N ASP A 478 114.25 -89.74 -62.36
CA ASP A 478 113.04 -89.39 -63.15
C ASP A 478 111.87 -88.88 -62.28
N LEU A 479 111.66 -89.53 -61.11
CA LEU A 479 110.52 -89.28 -60.22
C LEU A 479 110.44 -87.85 -59.66
N MET A 480 111.57 -87.15 -59.51
CA MET A 480 111.62 -85.79 -58.97
C MET A 480 110.92 -84.75 -59.84
N THR A 481 110.81 -84.99 -61.16
CA THR A 481 110.31 -84.00 -62.12
C THR A 481 108.80 -83.78 -62.05
N GLN A 482 108.04 -84.81 -61.63
CA GLN A 482 106.57 -84.78 -61.66
C GLN A 482 105.95 -84.08 -60.43
N ILE A 483 106.65 -84.09 -59.29
CA ILE A 483 106.14 -83.58 -58.00
C ILE A 483 105.99 -82.05 -58.02
N SER A 484 106.91 -81.33 -58.64
CA SER A 484 106.89 -79.85 -58.66
C SER A 484 105.61 -79.31 -59.33
N LYS A 485 105.20 -79.92 -60.44
CA LYS A 485 104.12 -79.39 -61.30
C LYS A 485 102.72 -79.40 -60.66
N LEU A 486 102.47 -80.34 -59.75
CA LEU A 486 101.19 -80.44 -59.01
C LEU A 486 101.08 -79.43 -57.86
N THR A 487 102.16 -78.74 -57.50
CA THR A 487 102.18 -77.81 -56.35
C THR A 487 101.62 -76.43 -56.73
N ASP A 488 101.91 -75.96 -57.95
CA ASP A 488 101.55 -74.61 -58.40
C ASP A 488 100.04 -74.48 -58.67
N GLU A 489 99.45 -75.43 -59.39
CA GLU A 489 98.01 -75.45 -59.75
C GLU A 489 97.09 -75.45 -58.50
N ALA A 490 97.56 -76.03 -57.40
CA ALA A 490 96.83 -76.07 -56.12
C ALA A 490 96.82 -74.71 -55.36
N SER A 491 97.68 -73.76 -55.77
CA SER A 491 97.79 -72.44 -55.13
C SER A 491 96.78 -71.43 -55.70
N GLU A 492 96.64 -71.35 -57.03
CA GLU A 492 95.72 -70.42 -57.71
C GLU A 492 94.25 -70.72 -57.38
N ALA A 493 93.89 -72.01 -57.38
CA ALA A 493 92.52 -72.46 -57.07
C ALA A 493 92.06 -72.04 -55.66
N ARG A 494 92.97 -71.97 -54.68
CA ARG A 494 92.67 -71.50 -53.32
C ARG A 494 92.44 -69.98 -53.27
N GLN A 495 93.22 -69.21 -54.04
CA GLN A 495 93.13 -67.75 -54.02
C GLN A 495 91.84 -67.22 -54.70
N ALA A 496 91.36 -67.91 -55.74
CA ALA A 496 90.10 -67.58 -56.40
C ALA A 496 88.86 -67.85 -55.51
N LEU A 497 88.88 -68.94 -54.73
CA LEU A 497 87.74 -69.36 -53.91
C LEU A 497 87.57 -68.49 -52.65
N ALA A 498 88.67 -68.01 -52.06
CA ALA A 498 88.63 -67.10 -50.90
C ALA A 498 87.84 -65.80 -51.18
N LYS A 499 88.13 -65.13 -52.32
CA LYS A 499 87.45 -63.88 -52.70
C LYS A 499 85.93 -64.05 -52.89
N LYS A 500 85.48 -65.23 -53.35
CA LYS A 500 84.06 -65.54 -53.53
C LYS A 500 83.30 -65.70 -52.22
N VAL A 501 83.98 -66.08 -51.13
CA VAL A 501 83.39 -66.12 -49.78
C VAL A 501 83.28 -64.71 -49.20
N GLU A 502 84.36 -63.92 -49.30
CA GLU A 502 84.43 -62.53 -48.84
C GLU A 502 83.36 -61.63 -49.52
N GLU A 503 83.16 -61.78 -50.82
CA GLU A 503 82.06 -61.14 -51.56
C GLU A 503 80.68 -61.53 -50.97
N ALA A 504 80.43 -62.82 -50.72
CA ALA A 504 79.15 -63.30 -50.21
C ALA A 504 78.85 -62.87 -48.76
N GLU A 505 79.88 -62.83 -47.90
CA GLU A 505 79.77 -62.35 -46.52
C GLU A 505 79.46 -60.84 -46.46
N SER A 506 80.05 -60.04 -47.36
CA SER A 506 79.74 -58.61 -47.46
C SER A 506 78.27 -58.33 -47.81
N VAL A 507 77.70 -59.08 -48.76
CA VAL A 507 76.28 -58.97 -49.13
C VAL A 507 75.37 -59.42 -47.99
N SER A 508 75.70 -60.54 -47.34
CA SER A 508 74.98 -61.05 -46.15
C SER A 508 74.88 -60.00 -45.04
N ALA A 509 75.98 -59.28 -44.78
CA ALA A 509 76.00 -58.21 -43.80
C ALA A 509 75.11 -57.02 -44.19
N THR A 510 75.20 -56.52 -45.43
CA THR A 510 74.35 -55.39 -45.88
C THR A 510 72.85 -55.68 -45.80
N LEU A 511 72.43 -56.90 -46.15
CA LEU A 511 71.03 -57.34 -46.03
C LEU A 511 70.59 -57.47 -44.56
N SER A 512 71.50 -57.83 -43.65
CA SER A 512 71.23 -57.86 -42.20
C SER A 512 71.05 -56.46 -41.63
N ASP A 513 71.87 -55.49 -42.07
CA ASP A 513 71.79 -54.09 -41.65
C ASP A 513 70.52 -53.41 -42.19
N GLU A 514 70.12 -53.70 -43.45
CA GLU A 514 68.81 -53.28 -43.97
C GLU A 514 67.65 -53.90 -43.18
N LEU A 515 67.70 -55.19 -42.84
CA LEU A 515 66.66 -55.83 -42.02
C LEU A 515 66.57 -55.23 -40.61
N ALA A 516 67.70 -54.83 -40.03
CA ALA A 516 67.74 -54.11 -38.76
C ALA A 516 67.12 -52.70 -38.89
N SER A 517 67.46 -51.97 -39.96
CA SER A 517 66.89 -50.66 -40.28
C SER A 517 65.38 -50.70 -40.48
N VAL A 518 64.88 -51.64 -41.29
CA VAL A 518 63.44 -51.86 -41.56
C VAL A 518 62.69 -52.24 -40.28
N ARG A 519 63.26 -53.10 -39.42
CA ARG A 519 62.68 -53.40 -38.10
C ARG A 519 62.65 -52.17 -37.19
N GLY A 520 63.66 -51.31 -37.25
CA GLY A 520 63.68 -50.03 -36.53
C GLY A 520 62.62 -49.03 -37.02
N VAL A 521 62.37 -48.98 -38.33
CA VAL A 521 61.26 -48.19 -38.92
C VAL A 521 59.91 -48.75 -38.52
N LEU A 522 59.72 -50.08 -38.61
CA LEU A 522 58.47 -50.74 -38.21
C LEU A 522 58.14 -50.46 -36.74
N LYS A 523 59.12 -50.60 -35.83
CA LYS A 523 58.94 -50.33 -34.40
C LYS A 523 58.53 -48.87 -34.14
N ARG A 524 59.19 -47.90 -34.78
CA ARG A 524 58.81 -46.48 -34.71
C ARG A 524 57.39 -46.24 -35.23
N SER A 525 57.02 -46.80 -36.39
CA SER A 525 55.67 -46.65 -36.93
C SER A 525 54.58 -47.26 -36.04
N GLN A 526 54.90 -48.30 -35.26
CA GLN A 526 53.96 -48.92 -34.32
C GLN A 526 53.86 -48.14 -33.01
N GLU A 527 54.96 -47.54 -32.53
CA GLU A 527 54.97 -46.59 -31.40
C GLU A 527 54.19 -45.30 -31.76
N GLU A 528 54.37 -44.78 -32.97
CA GLU A 528 53.59 -43.66 -33.52
C GLU A 528 52.09 -44.00 -33.62
N LEU A 529 51.73 -45.21 -34.08
CA LEU A 529 50.35 -45.66 -34.18
C LEU A 529 49.70 -45.84 -32.79
N GLU A 530 50.43 -46.31 -31.79
CA GLU A 530 49.98 -46.37 -30.39
C GLU A 530 49.77 -44.96 -29.80
N VAL A 531 50.68 -44.00 -30.08
CA VAL A 531 50.49 -42.59 -29.70
C VAL A 531 49.26 -41.98 -30.37
N ILE A 532 49.05 -42.20 -31.67
CA ILE A 532 47.87 -41.71 -32.41
C ILE A 532 46.58 -42.36 -31.88
N SER A 533 46.62 -43.65 -31.55
CA SER A 533 45.48 -44.37 -30.94
C SER A 533 45.11 -43.77 -29.57
N ASN A 534 46.10 -43.49 -28.72
CA ASN A 534 45.86 -42.88 -27.41
C ASN A 534 45.35 -41.43 -27.54
N GLN A 535 45.88 -40.66 -28.50
CA GLN A 535 45.35 -39.32 -28.82
C GLN A 535 43.89 -39.40 -29.32
N LEU A 536 43.54 -40.37 -30.16
CA LEU A 536 42.18 -40.58 -30.64
C LEU A 536 41.21 -40.93 -29.50
N VAL A 537 41.65 -41.74 -28.52
CA VAL A 537 40.88 -42.01 -27.30
C VAL A 537 40.62 -40.72 -26.54
N SER A 538 41.65 -39.92 -26.22
CA SER A 538 41.47 -38.65 -25.50
C SER A 538 40.62 -37.62 -26.26
N VAL A 539 40.69 -37.60 -27.61
CA VAL A 539 39.80 -36.78 -28.45
C VAL A 539 38.35 -37.28 -28.38
N SER A 540 38.12 -38.59 -28.32
CA SER A 540 36.78 -39.18 -28.16
C SER A 540 36.18 -38.91 -26.77
N GLU A 541 37.01 -38.93 -25.72
CA GLU A 541 36.62 -38.57 -24.35
C GLU A 541 36.25 -37.09 -24.27
N ALA A 542 37.11 -36.20 -24.78
CA ALA A 542 36.83 -34.77 -24.87
C ALA A 542 35.57 -34.45 -25.70
N HIS A 543 35.31 -35.19 -26.78
CA HIS A 543 34.06 -35.07 -27.55
C HIS A 543 32.84 -35.56 -26.73
N SER A 544 32.98 -36.57 -25.88
CA SER A 544 31.91 -37.03 -25.00
C SER A 544 31.58 -36.01 -23.89
N ASP A 545 32.59 -35.39 -23.28
CA ASP A 545 32.40 -34.32 -22.30
C ASP A 545 31.85 -33.05 -22.95
N LEU A 546 32.28 -32.69 -24.17
CA LEU A 546 31.70 -31.56 -24.92
C LEU A 546 30.21 -31.79 -25.24
N ASN A 547 29.80 -32.99 -25.61
CA ASN A 547 28.38 -33.32 -25.83
C ASN A 547 27.56 -33.24 -24.53
N LYS A 548 28.15 -33.62 -23.40
CA LYS A 548 27.54 -33.52 -22.07
C LYS A 548 27.43 -32.06 -21.61
N GLU A 549 28.46 -31.25 -21.81
CA GLU A 549 28.43 -29.81 -21.54
C GLU A 549 27.40 -29.09 -22.43
N LEU A 550 27.32 -29.44 -23.72
CA LEU A 550 26.31 -28.94 -24.66
C LEU A 550 24.89 -29.29 -24.18
N LEU A 551 24.67 -30.53 -23.73
CA LEU A 551 23.37 -30.99 -23.24
C LEU A 551 22.97 -30.32 -21.90
N ASP A 552 23.93 -30.08 -21.00
CA ASP A 552 23.69 -29.31 -19.78
C ASP A 552 23.54 -27.80 -20.06
N ALA A 553 24.16 -27.26 -21.11
CA ALA A 553 23.92 -25.90 -21.61
C ALA A 553 22.50 -25.77 -22.19
N TYR A 554 22.00 -26.76 -22.94
CA TYR A 554 20.61 -26.79 -23.39
C TYR A 554 19.61 -26.82 -22.22
N LYS A 555 19.85 -27.62 -21.16
CA LYS A 555 19.01 -27.60 -19.95
C LYS A 555 19.01 -26.23 -19.26
N LYS A 556 20.17 -25.57 -19.17
CA LYS A 556 20.29 -24.20 -18.62
C LYS A 556 19.58 -23.17 -19.49
N LEU A 557 19.62 -23.32 -20.82
CA LEU A 557 18.88 -22.47 -21.75
C LEU A 557 17.36 -22.67 -21.61
N GLU A 558 16.91 -23.91 -21.40
CA GLU A 558 15.50 -24.21 -21.14
C GLU A 558 15.05 -23.67 -19.77
N SER A 559 15.84 -23.81 -18.71
CA SER A 559 15.48 -23.27 -17.38
C SER A 559 15.41 -21.74 -17.40
N THR A 560 16.41 -21.07 -17.98
CA THR A 560 16.42 -19.59 -18.11
C THR A 560 15.34 -19.07 -19.07
N THR A 561 14.95 -19.83 -20.10
CA THR A 561 13.80 -19.50 -20.95
C THR A 561 12.48 -19.61 -20.17
N ASN A 562 12.32 -20.65 -19.35
CA ASN A 562 11.16 -20.81 -18.48
C ASN A 562 11.09 -19.73 -17.37
N GLU A 563 12.25 -19.30 -16.84
CA GLU A 563 12.35 -18.15 -15.93
C GLU A 563 11.98 -16.84 -16.64
N LEU A 564 12.49 -16.57 -17.84
CA LEU A 564 12.11 -15.42 -18.65
C LEU A 564 10.60 -15.38 -18.96
N VAL A 565 9.94 -16.54 -19.09
CA VAL A 565 8.48 -16.64 -19.23
C VAL A 565 7.74 -16.35 -17.92
N LYS A 566 8.31 -16.70 -16.75
CA LYS A 566 7.77 -16.29 -15.43
C LYS A 566 7.94 -14.77 -15.23
N GLU A 567 9.12 -14.24 -15.49
CA GLU A 567 9.42 -12.80 -15.42
C GLU A 567 8.51 -11.98 -16.32
N ARG A 568 8.25 -12.43 -17.55
CA ARG A 568 7.28 -11.76 -18.44
C ARG A 568 5.85 -11.78 -17.90
N LYS A 569 5.45 -12.81 -17.14
CA LYS A 569 4.13 -12.85 -16.47
C LYS A 569 4.09 -11.89 -15.26
N ILE A 570 5.14 -11.85 -14.45
CA ILE A 570 5.26 -10.96 -13.28
C ILE A 570 5.32 -9.49 -13.74
N ASN A 571 6.13 -9.17 -14.75
CA ASN A 571 6.18 -7.83 -15.33
C ASN A 571 4.82 -7.43 -15.93
N ALA A 572 4.06 -8.38 -16.51
CA ALA A 572 2.70 -8.11 -16.97
C ALA A 572 1.67 -7.90 -15.83
N THR A 573 1.85 -8.44 -14.62
CA THR A 573 1.00 -8.08 -13.46
C THR A 573 1.42 -6.73 -12.90
N LEU A 574 2.72 -6.52 -12.65
CA LEU A 574 3.28 -5.24 -12.20
C LEU A 574 2.92 -4.07 -13.14
N SER A 575 2.90 -4.28 -14.45
CA SER A 575 2.47 -3.25 -15.42
C SER A 575 1.00 -2.84 -15.26
N ARG A 576 0.11 -3.78 -14.90
CA ARG A 576 -1.31 -3.50 -14.62
C ARG A 576 -1.49 -2.84 -13.25
N GLU A 577 -0.72 -3.27 -12.26
CA GLU A 577 -0.69 -2.66 -10.93
C GLU A 577 -0.19 -1.20 -11.01
N LEU A 578 0.84 -0.92 -11.81
CA LEU A 578 1.28 0.44 -12.13
C LEU A 578 0.20 1.24 -12.87
N GLU A 579 -0.48 0.67 -13.87
CA GLU A 579 -1.58 1.36 -14.57
C GLU A 579 -2.75 1.69 -13.62
N PHE A 580 -3.06 0.80 -12.67
CA PHE A 580 -4.05 1.03 -11.62
C PHE A 580 -3.60 2.12 -10.64
N LEU A 581 -2.37 2.07 -10.13
CA LEU A 581 -1.82 3.07 -9.22
C LEU A 581 -1.72 4.46 -9.86
N VAL A 582 -1.41 4.54 -11.16
CA VAL A 582 -1.43 5.80 -11.92
C VAL A 582 -2.85 6.37 -12.01
N LYS A 583 -3.87 5.53 -12.25
CA LYS A 583 -5.29 5.97 -12.25
C LYS A 583 -5.73 6.43 -10.86
N GLN A 584 -5.38 5.68 -9.81
CA GLN A 584 -5.68 6.05 -8.42
C GLN A 584 -5.00 7.37 -8.03
N SER A 585 -3.72 7.56 -8.41
CA SER A 585 -2.98 8.80 -8.18
C SER A 585 -3.56 10.00 -8.93
N ALA A 586 -4.09 9.80 -10.14
CA ALA A 586 -4.79 10.84 -10.88
C ALA A 586 -6.05 11.32 -10.13
N ILE A 587 -6.90 10.38 -9.69
CA ILE A 587 -8.12 10.64 -8.89
C ILE A 587 -7.75 11.34 -7.58
N GLU A 588 -6.71 10.86 -6.87
CA GLU A 588 -6.26 11.49 -5.63
C GLU A 588 -5.73 12.91 -5.87
N SER A 589 -5.06 13.17 -7.00
CA SER A 589 -4.62 14.52 -7.38
C SER A 589 -5.80 15.47 -7.67
N GLU A 590 -6.95 14.93 -8.09
CA GLU A 590 -8.17 15.68 -8.36
C GLU A 590 -8.92 15.98 -7.06
N ALA A 591 -9.07 14.99 -6.18
CA ALA A 591 -9.58 15.18 -4.82
C ALA A 591 -8.74 16.19 -4.02
N ARG A 592 -7.41 16.13 -4.10
CA ARG A 592 -6.50 17.12 -3.48
C ARG A 592 -6.69 18.53 -4.05
N LYS A 593 -7.02 18.68 -5.35
CA LYS A 593 -7.33 20.00 -5.94
C LYS A 593 -8.67 20.54 -5.45
N ALA A 594 -9.70 19.69 -5.36
CA ALA A 594 -11.00 20.08 -4.79
C ALA A 594 -10.83 20.58 -3.35
N LEU A 595 -10.18 19.78 -2.48
CA LEU A 595 -9.92 20.16 -1.09
C LEU A 595 -9.05 21.43 -0.95
N GLN A 596 -8.16 21.72 -1.92
CA GLN A 596 -7.42 22.99 -1.94
C GLN A 596 -8.33 24.19 -2.27
N VAL A 597 -9.30 24.03 -3.17
CA VAL A 597 -10.30 25.06 -3.47
C VAL A 597 -11.19 25.31 -2.24
N ASP A 598 -11.66 24.24 -1.59
CA ASP A 598 -12.45 24.32 -0.34
C ASP A 598 -11.66 25.03 0.78
N LEU A 599 -10.36 24.73 0.92
CA LEU A 599 -9.46 25.38 1.87
C LEU A 599 -9.28 26.87 1.56
N ASP A 600 -9.07 27.23 0.30
CA ASP A 600 -8.92 28.62 -0.15
C ASP A 600 -10.21 29.42 0.06
N GLU A 601 -11.39 28.81 -0.14
CA GLU A 601 -12.69 29.44 0.07
C GLU A 601 -13.07 29.56 1.55
N ALA A 602 -12.80 28.54 2.37
CA ALA A 602 -12.88 28.65 3.83
C ALA A 602 -11.93 29.73 4.36
N THR A 603 -10.74 29.87 3.78
CA THR A 603 -9.76 30.91 4.12
C THR A 603 -10.25 32.31 3.71
N ARG A 604 -10.91 32.48 2.55
CA ARG A 604 -11.58 33.75 2.21
C ARG A 604 -12.69 34.08 3.21
N SER A 605 -13.58 33.12 3.46
CA SER A 605 -14.71 33.26 4.38
C SER A 605 -14.26 33.67 5.79
N LEU A 606 -13.20 33.05 6.31
CA LEU A 606 -12.60 33.43 7.59
C LEU A 606 -12.02 34.86 7.57
N ASN A 607 -11.39 35.28 6.48
CA ASN A 607 -10.89 36.65 6.33
C ASN A 607 -12.03 37.69 6.24
N GLU A 608 -13.15 37.35 5.63
CA GLU A 608 -14.35 38.20 5.55
C GLU A 608 -15.06 38.30 6.91
N VAL A 609 -15.17 37.20 7.65
CA VAL A 609 -15.65 37.18 9.04
C VAL A 609 -14.72 37.99 9.96
N ASN A 610 -13.40 37.88 9.80
CA ASN A 610 -12.43 38.68 10.56
C ASN A 610 -12.55 40.18 10.25
N GLN A 611 -12.68 40.58 8.98
CA GLN A 611 -12.91 41.98 8.61
C GLN A 611 -14.25 42.51 9.16
N SER A 612 -15.30 41.70 9.10
CA SER A 612 -16.61 42.03 9.65
C SER A 612 -16.57 42.19 11.18
N THR A 613 -15.84 41.30 11.86
CA THR A 613 -15.63 41.34 13.32
C THR A 613 -14.81 42.56 13.75
N LEU A 614 -13.77 42.92 12.99
CA LEU A 614 -13.01 44.16 13.20
C LEU A 614 -13.88 45.41 12.98
N SER A 615 -14.73 45.42 11.95
CA SER A 615 -15.71 46.49 11.74
C SER A 615 -16.69 46.62 12.90
N LEU A 616 -17.24 45.50 13.38
CA LEU A 616 -18.15 45.46 14.53
C LEU A 616 -17.44 45.89 15.83
N SER A 617 -16.19 45.48 16.04
CA SER A 617 -15.38 45.86 17.20
C SER A 617 -15.06 47.36 17.21
N ASN A 618 -14.69 47.94 16.07
CA ASN A 618 -14.51 49.39 15.92
C ASN A 618 -15.83 50.14 16.18
N GLN A 619 -16.97 49.63 15.67
CA GLN A 619 -18.28 50.22 15.97
C GLN A 619 -18.59 50.16 17.47
N LEU A 620 -18.35 49.02 18.12
CA LEU A 620 -18.54 48.83 19.57
C LEU A 620 -17.63 49.74 20.41
N GLU A 621 -16.38 49.97 19.99
CA GLU A 621 -15.49 50.92 20.64
C GLU A 621 -16.02 52.36 20.51
N THR A 622 -16.53 52.76 19.34
CA THR A 622 -17.14 54.08 19.17
C THR A 622 -18.47 54.25 19.91
N THR A 623 -19.29 53.19 20.07
CA THR A 623 -20.52 53.26 20.87
C THR A 623 -20.21 53.26 22.36
N ASN A 624 -19.24 52.47 22.84
CA ASN A 624 -18.79 52.50 24.23
C ASN A 624 -18.14 53.85 24.61
N SER A 625 -17.43 54.47 23.67
CA SER A 625 -16.93 55.85 23.81
C SER A 625 -18.07 56.86 23.95
N LYS A 626 -19.13 56.74 23.14
CA LYS A 626 -20.35 57.58 23.26
C LYS A 626 -21.10 57.31 24.56
N VAL A 627 -21.19 56.06 25.02
CA VAL A 627 -21.83 55.70 26.30
C VAL A 627 -21.05 56.28 27.48
N SER A 628 -19.71 56.30 27.42
CA SER A 628 -18.88 56.98 28.41
C SER A 628 -19.16 58.49 28.46
N ALA A 629 -19.19 59.17 27.30
CA ALA A 629 -19.53 60.60 27.22
C ALA A 629 -20.95 60.89 27.73
N ILE A 630 -21.95 60.10 27.34
CA ILE A 630 -23.35 60.24 27.81
C ILE A 630 -23.45 59.97 29.33
N LYS A 631 -22.60 59.09 29.88
CA LYS A 631 -22.53 58.85 31.34
C LYS A 631 -21.93 60.04 32.08
N GLU A 632 -20.89 60.66 31.53
CA GLU A 632 -20.31 61.91 32.06
C GLU A 632 -21.31 63.07 31.99
N GLU A 633 -21.99 63.26 30.85
CA GLU A 633 -23.09 64.23 30.70
C GLU A 633 -24.21 63.98 31.71
N LYS A 634 -24.64 62.73 31.89
CA LYS A 634 -25.64 62.36 32.91
C LYS A 634 -25.17 62.69 34.33
N GLU A 635 -23.91 62.44 34.66
CA GLU A 635 -23.37 62.77 35.98
C GLU A 635 -23.31 64.29 36.21
N MET A 636 -22.92 65.05 35.20
CA MET A 636 -22.91 66.52 35.23
C MET A 636 -24.33 67.10 35.37
N LEU A 637 -25.30 66.59 34.60
CA LEU A 637 -26.71 66.96 34.73
C LEU A 637 -27.30 66.58 36.09
N SER A 638 -26.91 65.43 36.64
CA SER A 638 -27.33 65.02 37.98
C SER A 638 -26.78 65.95 39.07
N LYS A 639 -25.53 66.40 38.96
CA LYS A 639 -24.95 67.38 39.89
C LYS A 639 -25.67 68.73 39.80
N ALA A 640 -25.87 69.24 38.59
CA ALA A 640 -26.61 70.49 38.35
C ALA A 640 -28.06 70.43 38.88
N LEU A 641 -28.72 69.27 38.77
CA LEU A 641 -30.07 69.07 39.31
C LEU A 641 -30.11 69.08 40.85
N GLU A 642 -29.13 68.47 41.54
CA GLU A 642 -29.06 68.53 43.01
C GLU A 642 -28.67 69.94 43.50
N GLU A 643 -27.80 70.66 42.78
CA GLU A 643 -27.50 72.07 43.04
C GLU A 643 -28.75 72.95 42.85
N GLN A 644 -29.53 72.72 41.79
CA GLN A 644 -30.79 73.42 41.56
C GLN A 644 -31.81 73.11 42.67
N LYS A 645 -32.00 71.84 43.04
CA LYS A 645 -32.87 71.44 44.16
C LYS A 645 -32.50 72.16 45.44
N LYS A 646 -31.21 72.16 45.80
CA LYS A 646 -30.69 72.87 46.98
C LYS A 646 -31.01 74.36 46.92
N SER A 647 -30.82 75.00 45.77
CA SER A 647 -31.18 76.41 45.57
C SER A 647 -32.69 76.65 45.66
N THR A 648 -33.54 75.71 45.23
CA THR A 648 -35.01 75.85 45.36
C THR A 648 -35.50 75.63 46.79
N VAL A 649 -34.89 74.72 47.56
CA VAL A 649 -35.18 74.56 48.99
C VAL A 649 -34.79 75.82 49.76
N GLN A 650 -33.59 76.35 49.53
CA GLN A 650 -33.16 77.61 50.14
C GLN A 650 -34.05 78.79 49.73
N ALA A 651 -34.54 78.82 48.49
CA ALA A 651 -35.52 79.82 48.06
C ALA A 651 -36.87 79.66 48.79
N GLN A 652 -37.34 78.42 49.00
CA GLN A 652 -38.55 78.15 49.77
C GLN A 652 -38.41 78.57 51.24
N GLU A 653 -37.32 78.18 51.91
CA GLU A 653 -36.98 78.60 53.29
C GLU A 653 -37.04 80.12 53.43
N ASN A 654 -36.39 80.86 52.52
CA ASN A 654 -36.45 82.33 52.48
C ASN A 654 -37.88 82.88 52.30
N THR A 655 -38.75 82.20 51.53
CA THR A 655 -40.16 82.62 51.39
C THR A 655 -41.01 82.27 52.61
N GLU A 656 -40.71 81.21 53.34
CA GLU A 656 -41.39 80.85 54.59
C GLU A 656 -41.01 81.83 55.71
N ASP A 657 -39.72 82.20 55.81
CA ASP A 657 -39.26 83.28 56.70
C ASP A 657 -39.90 84.63 56.35
N ALA A 658 -40.01 84.97 55.06
CA ALA A 658 -40.71 86.18 54.63
C ALA A 658 -42.21 86.14 55.00
N GLN A 659 -42.89 85.01 54.85
CA GLN A 659 -44.28 84.83 55.28
C GLN A 659 -44.44 84.92 56.82
N ASN A 660 -43.50 84.39 57.59
CA ASN A 660 -43.47 84.49 59.05
C ASN A 660 -43.27 85.94 59.50
N ALA A 661 -42.37 86.69 58.84
CA ALA A 661 -42.18 88.12 59.07
C ALA A 661 -43.45 88.93 58.73
N ILE A 662 -44.09 88.65 57.58
CA ILE A 662 -45.36 89.29 57.18
C ILE A 662 -46.47 88.99 58.22
N ARG A 663 -46.58 87.74 58.70
CA ARG A 663 -47.57 87.35 59.72
C ARG A 663 -47.38 88.12 61.03
N ARG A 664 -46.12 88.27 61.48
CA ARG A 664 -45.76 89.05 62.66
C ARG A 664 -46.06 90.55 62.47
N LEU A 665 -45.72 91.12 61.32
CA LEU A 665 -46.07 92.51 61.00
C LEU A 665 -47.59 92.72 60.93
N GLY A 666 -48.35 91.69 60.54
CA GLY A 666 -49.82 91.67 60.59
C GLY A 666 -50.36 91.81 62.01
N THR A 667 -49.91 90.98 62.96
CA THR A 667 -50.37 91.06 64.36
C THR A 667 -49.86 92.32 65.07
N GLU A 668 -48.64 92.79 64.74
CA GLU A 668 -48.17 94.10 65.19
C GLU A 668 -49.09 95.22 64.66
N ARG A 669 -49.49 95.20 63.37
CA ARG A 669 -50.46 96.16 62.79
C ARG A 669 -51.82 96.11 63.48
N GLU A 670 -52.38 94.93 63.70
CA GLU A 670 -53.66 94.76 64.43
C GLU A 670 -53.57 95.31 65.86
N SER A 671 -52.42 95.14 66.53
CA SER A 671 -52.20 95.73 67.86
C SER A 671 -52.16 97.27 67.83
N PHE A 672 -51.69 97.88 66.73
CA PHE A 672 -51.75 99.34 66.54
C PHE A 672 -53.17 99.79 66.19
N GLU A 673 -53.90 99.02 65.37
CA GLU A 673 -55.29 99.32 64.99
C GLU A 673 -56.25 99.24 66.19
N MET A 674 -56.09 98.25 67.07
CA MET A 674 -56.83 98.15 68.34
C MET A 674 -56.49 99.30 69.30
N ARG A 675 -55.23 99.72 69.36
CA ARG A 675 -54.82 100.93 70.11
C ARG A 675 -55.42 102.21 69.51
N SER A 676 -55.48 102.32 68.19
CA SER A 676 -56.09 103.45 67.49
C SER A 676 -57.59 103.53 67.76
N LYS A 677 -58.32 102.41 67.69
CA LYS A 677 -59.76 102.35 68.01
C LYS A 677 -60.04 102.72 69.47
N LYS A 678 -59.23 102.23 70.42
CA LYS A 678 -59.33 102.63 71.84
C LYS A 678 -59.12 104.14 72.04
N LEU A 679 -58.16 104.75 71.34
CA LEU A 679 -57.95 106.21 71.36
C LEU A 679 -59.12 106.96 70.70
N GLU A 680 -59.74 106.40 69.67
CA GLU A 680 -60.91 106.96 69.00
C GLU A 680 -62.17 106.92 69.89
N ASP A 681 -62.38 105.83 70.63
CA ASP A 681 -63.43 105.70 71.67
C ASP A 681 -63.20 106.69 72.85
N GLU A 682 -61.96 106.85 73.29
CA GLU A 682 -61.57 107.84 74.31
C GLU A 682 -61.84 109.28 73.82
N LEU A 683 -61.52 109.58 72.56
CA LEU A 683 -61.78 110.88 71.91
C LEU A 683 -63.30 111.11 71.74
N ALA A 684 -64.07 110.10 71.34
CA ALA A 684 -65.53 110.16 71.27
C ALA A 684 -66.15 110.43 72.65
N THR A 685 -65.62 109.79 73.70
CA THR A 685 -66.04 110.01 75.09
C THR A 685 -65.75 111.44 75.55
N ALA A 686 -64.53 111.93 75.33
CA ALA A 686 -64.15 113.31 75.64
C ALA A 686 -64.99 114.35 74.87
N LYS A 687 -65.32 114.07 73.60
CA LYS A 687 -66.21 114.90 72.78
C LYS A 687 -67.65 114.92 73.32
N GLY A 688 -68.12 113.80 73.88
CA GLY A 688 -69.38 113.71 74.62
C GLY A 688 -69.40 114.59 75.88
N GLU A 689 -68.33 114.56 76.67
CA GLU A 689 -68.16 115.45 77.84
C GLU A 689 -68.12 116.92 77.47
N ILE A 690 -67.37 117.30 76.42
CA ILE A 690 -67.34 118.69 75.91
C ILE A 690 -68.75 119.15 75.51
N LEU A 691 -69.56 118.30 74.87
CA LEU A 691 -70.97 118.61 74.55
C LEU A 691 -71.86 118.70 75.80
N ARG A 692 -71.62 117.88 76.83
CA ARG A 692 -72.32 117.94 78.13
C ARG A 692 -72.06 119.28 78.83
N LEU A 693 -70.80 119.68 78.91
CA LEU A 693 -70.38 120.97 79.50
C LEU A 693 -70.95 122.15 78.70
N ARG A 694 -70.87 122.11 77.36
CA ARG A 694 -71.40 123.17 76.49
C ARG A 694 -72.91 123.38 76.61
N ARG A 695 -73.68 122.31 76.89
CA ARG A 695 -75.12 122.42 77.18
C ARG A 695 -75.41 123.15 78.49
N GLN A 696 -74.60 122.98 79.53
CA GLN A 696 -74.79 123.68 80.82
C GLN A 696 -74.58 125.20 80.70
N ILE A 697 -73.81 125.67 79.71
CA ILE A 697 -73.48 127.08 79.48
C ILE A 697 -74.61 127.84 78.74
N SER A 698 -75.61 127.14 78.18
CA SER A 698 -76.51 127.71 77.15
C SER A 698 -77.85 128.30 77.66
N THR A 699 -78.10 128.35 78.97
CA THR A 699 -79.43 128.74 79.52
C THR A 699 -79.39 129.89 80.56
N SER A 700 -78.30 130.66 80.63
CA SER A 700 -78.20 131.87 81.45
C SER A 700 -77.20 132.86 80.86
N GLY A 701 -77.50 134.15 80.93
CA GLY A 701 -76.53 135.22 80.70
C GLY A 701 -77.07 136.57 81.21
N PRO A 702 -76.39 137.70 80.96
CA PRO A 702 -75.09 137.84 80.27
C PRO A 702 -74.02 138.59 81.09
N GLU A 703 -72.72 138.35 80.83
CA GLU A 703 -71.65 139.34 81.11
C GLU A 703 -70.31 139.01 80.39
N ASN A 704 -69.28 139.82 80.64
CA ASN A 704 -67.97 139.87 79.94
C ASN A 704 -67.00 138.73 80.41
N THR A 705 -65.71 138.56 80.01
CA THR A 705 -64.67 139.46 79.46
C THR A 705 -63.48 138.67 78.83
N GLU A 706 -62.57 139.40 78.15
CA GLU A 706 -61.15 139.19 77.77
C GLU A 706 -60.33 137.86 77.98
N VAL A 707 -59.58 137.49 76.90
CA VAL A 707 -58.12 137.21 76.72
C VAL A 707 -57.29 136.37 77.75
N ILE A 708 -56.38 135.49 77.26
CA ILE A 708 -54.94 135.27 77.63
C ILE A 708 -54.43 133.78 77.49
N LEU A 709 -53.33 133.66 76.71
CA LEU A 709 -52.15 132.73 76.66
C LEU A 709 -52.00 131.36 77.38
N GLU A 710 -51.09 130.55 76.78
CA GLU A 710 -50.13 129.58 77.41
C GLU A 710 -50.65 128.25 78.03
N THR A 711 -49.85 127.18 78.26
CA THR A 711 -48.41 126.88 78.00
C THR A 711 -48.17 125.37 77.73
N GLY A 712 -47.07 125.01 77.06
CA GLY A 712 -46.33 123.74 77.25
C GLY A 712 -46.91 122.44 76.63
N ALA A 713 -46.16 121.33 76.53
CA ALA A 713 -44.70 121.15 76.66
C ALA A 713 -44.24 119.88 75.90
N ALA A 714 -42.98 119.83 75.46
CA ALA A 714 -42.30 118.58 75.07
C ALA A 714 -41.69 117.89 76.31
N PRO A 715 -41.28 116.61 76.24
CA PRO A 715 -39.89 116.36 75.84
C PRO A 715 -39.60 115.02 75.10
N ASN A 716 -38.46 114.99 74.40
CA ASN A 716 -37.34 114.01 74.43
C ASN A 716 -37.61 112.51 74.75
N SER A 717 -36.84 111.54 74.22
CA SER A 717 -35.37 111.57 74.10
C SER A 717 -34.76 110.52 73.16
N SER A 718 -33.56 110.85 72.64
CA SER A 718 -32.38 110.01 72.27
C SER A 718 -32.57 108.56 71.76
N GLN A 719 -31.98 108.11 70.64
CA GLN A 719 -30.52 107.90 70.40
C GLN A 719 -29.80 107.06 71.49
N PRO A 720 -28.73 106.26 71.17
CA PRO A 720 -27.62 106.62 70.28
C PRO A 720 -26.98 105.48 69.44
N LEU A 721 -25.83 105.80 68.78
CA LEU A 721 -24.59 104.99 68.58
C LEU A 721 -24.72 103.44 68.54
N LYS A 722 -24.23 102.67 67.56
CA LYS A 722 -22.95 102.63 66.80
C LYS A 722 -23.09 101.50 65.72
N GLU A 723 -22.23 101.21 64.74
CA GLU A 723 -20.89 101.69 64.35
C GLU A 723 -20.69 101.56 62.82
N GLN A 724 -19.70 102.26 62.28
CA GLN A 724 -19.16 102.18 60.90
C GLN A 724 -17.67 101.74 61.01
N PRO A 725 -16.83 101.58 59.95
CA PRO A 725 -17.08 101.30 58.51
C PRO A 725 -16.02 100.34 57.85
N VAL A 726 -16.16 100.12 56.52
CA VAL A 726 -15.09 100.19 55.47
C VAL A 726 -13.82 99.28 55.45
N ASN A 727 -13.68 98.62 54.29
CA ASN A 727 -12.48 98.24 53.49
C ASN A 727 -11.56 97.03 53.76
N ASP A 728 -11.01 96.61 52.61
CA ASP A 728 -9.69 96.04 52.33
C ASP A 728 -9.37 94.59 52.78
N ARG A 729 -8.45 93.82 52.14
CA ARG A 729 -7.85 93.78 50.78
C ARG A 729 -6.73 92.71 50.79
N VAL A 730 -6.44 92.02 49.65
CA VAL A 730 -5.15 91.28 49.40
C VAL A 730 -4.93 90.00 50.28
N GLN A 731 -4.22 88.91 49.91
CA GLN A 731 -3.59 88.44 48.66
C GLN A 731 -3.37 86.91 48.60
N ASN A 732 -3.10 86.42 47.38
CA ASN A 732 -2.16 85.36 46.94
C ASN A 732 -1.58 84.31 47.92
N THR A 733 -1.40 83.10 47.38
CA THR A 733 -0.04 82.53 47.18
C THR A 733 0.14 82.07 45.71
N ASN A 734 1.37 81.87 45.24
CA ASN A 734 1.73 81.66 43.82
C ASN A 734 2.69 80.47 43.62
N SER A 735 2.62 79.81 42.45
CA SER A 735 3.76 79.27 41.66
C SER A 735 3.22 78.61 40.37
N ALA A 736 3.58 79.00 39.14
CA ALA A 736 4.91 78.96 38.46
C ALA A 736 5.44 77.51 38.35
N GLY A 737 5.72 76.87 37.20
CA GLY A 737 5.93 77.18 35.77
C GLY A 737 6.40 75.85 35.11
N ALA A 738 6.94 75.72 33.89
CA ALA A 738 7.14 76.61 32.75
C ALA A 738 7.44 75.76 31.46
N VAL A 739 7.23 76.35 30.27
CA VAL A 739 7.86 76.03 28.95
C VAL A 739 7.94 74.55 28.45
N ALA A 740 7.27 74.24 27.31
CA ALA A 740 7.92 73.62 26.12
C ALA A 740 7.02 73.41 24.87
N ARG A 741 7.47 73.94 23.73
CA ARG A 741 7.50 73.35 22.35
C ARG A 741 6.32 72.55 21.75
N SER A 742 5.73 73.14 20.69
CA SER A 742 5.27 72.45 19.45
C SER A 742 6.44 71.73 18.70
N PRO A 743 6.28 70.95 17.58
CA PRO A 743 5.17 70.92 16.59
C PRO A 743 4.92 69.53 15.90
N LYS A 744 4.34 69.55 14.68
CA LYS A 744 4.43 68.58 13.54
C LYS A 744 3.34 67.51 13.31
N ARG A 745 2.36 67.92 12.49
CA ARG A 745 1.70 67.13 11.43
C ARG A 745 2.72 66.46 10.49
N ILE A 746 2.62 65.15 10.24
CA ILE A 746 3.36 64.43 9.16
C ILE A 746 2.45 63.42 8.45
N TYR A 747 2.50 63.40 7.11
CA TYR A 747 1.90 62.36 6.25
C TYR A 747 2.76 61.08 6.25
N ARG A 748 2.16 59.90 6.18
CA ARG A 748 2.81 58.72 5.58
C ARG A 748 2.32 58.50 4.14
N ARG A 749 3.26 58.25 3.24
CA ARG A 749 3.09 58.20 1.77
C ARG A 749 3.32 56.77 1.27
N ARG A 750 2.56 56.32 0.27
CA ARG A 750 2.84 55.05 -0.46
C ARG A 750 4.22 55.06 -1.12
N LYS A 751 5.02 54.02 -0.86
CA LYS A 751 5.99 53.29 -1.73
C LYS A 751 6.81 52.34 -0.82
N GLY A 752 7.15 51.10 -1.19
CA GLY A 752 6.80 50.31 -2.38
C GLY A 752 7.38 48.88 -2.29
N ARG A 753 7.31 48.09 -3.38
CA ARG A 753 8.02 46.79 -3.55
C ARG A 753 9.54 46.98 -3.36
N PRO A 754 10.29 45.97 -2.87
CA PRO A 754 10.65 44.77 -3.65
C PRO A 754 9.95 43.48 -3.14
N GLY A 755 10.16 42.29 -3.71
CA GLY A 755 11.00 41.95 -4.88
C GLY A 755 11.84 40.69 -4.70
N ALA A 756 11.23 39.64 -4.14
CA ALA A 756 11.58 38.23 -4.23
C ALA A 756 10.24 37.47 -4.28
#